data_AF-A0A4Q4RXU5-F1
#
_entry.id   AF-A0A4Q4RXU5-F1
#
_cell.length_a   1.000
_cell.length_b   1.000
_cell.length_c   1.000
_cell.angle_alpha   90.00
_cell.angle_beta   90.00
_cell.angle_gamma   90.00
#
_symmetry.space_group_name_H-M   'P 1'
#
loop_
_entity.id
_entity.type
_entity.pdbx_description
1 polymer ?
#
loop_
_entity_poly.entity_id
_entity_poly.type
_entity_poly.pdbx_seq_one_letter_code
_entity_poly.pdbx_strand_id
1 'polypeptide(L)'
;MRSYHIFRSWALEALTVALAIILIALISGVLAFYNGKPVPNWGDNLNLNALLALLSTMLRALLVIIVAQIISQRKWDWYSVKEPRPLADLQQFDYGSRGAYGAMLLVPTVLFKDYITLTATLVLLTSFLVGPCVQQASGIAPCSVPGSKISASLPFPHRVPGDGMVFPESGIPQPEIIAGIISSVVSPNGIENQVNMTCPTGNCTFGDLISGRSQDTIFNDDNRTAHSTVAMCNTCTDVTSLVLQAGIPTSDHPSLAFLKLPNGLNFSTISLNLSMSTMRPTPDLTWMGGLLTDSAREASRWAYVNATFVTSFNLPITASVCSLYPCMRTYSSIVKDNQLHEEETQSNIMRIDSATRSVYFDENKTAHYNFEGNIETFNAHTNNNLSYASIKEPCQVGERTFYVGDKLPEDIMNKTANLSLLDFGQEKTTSFNVTWPKQCVYRQDAKFVKAIATVMNADIFDGFCDEYRICTKNEPPYDSYMSNVGAGSILQSLTTKITTHDMVTSMFDSIASAMTNRFRFQYGISAQDVDLVQGKAWETKVCVSMRIKWLLLPIGLTSVTFILSMWTIITNWRRRHSIPIWKESILPLLFYGQDIAPRDAKALPIQPSGKDTGGDQVEGLMEASTMVAASRKIMVTFRFDDGKTHDTDDQVMSSTVSLLDQDSTPLRRQDSRVSSMVEF
;
A
#
# COMPACT_ATOMS: atom_id res chain seq x y z
N MET A 1 -55.62 -42.58 1.53
CA MET A 1 -55.06 -41.31 0.99
C MET A 1 -53.70 -41.62 0.37
N ARG A 2 -53.47 -41.28 -0.91
CA ARG A 2 -52.19 -41.56 -1.60
C ARG A 2 -51.19 -40.45 -1.24
N SER A 3 -50.02 -40.80 -0.71
CA SER A 3 -49.00 -39.81 -0.33
C SER A 3 -48.33 -39.23 -1.59
N TYR A 4 -48.72 -38.01 -1.98
CA TYR A 4 -48.05 -37.29 -3.06
C TYR A 4 -46.66 -36.83 -2.60
N HIS A 5 -45.62 -37.53 -3.05
CA HIS A 5 -44.22 -37.20 -2.75
C HIS A 5 -43.71 -36.02 -3.60
N ILE A 6 -44.29 -34.83 -3.39
CA ILE A 6 -43.97 -33.58 -4.09
C ILE A 6 -42.48 -33.24 -3.98
N PHE A 7 -41.88 -33.48 -2.81
CA PHE A 7 -40.45 -33.32 -2.59
C PHE A 7 -39.59 -34.21 -3.50
N ARG A 8 -40.05 -35.43 -3.82
CA ARG A 8 -39.34 -36.31 -4.76
C ARG A 8 -39.47 -35.83 -6.21
N SER A 9 -40.61 -35.24 -6.59
CA SER A 9 -40.79 -34.67 -7.94
C SER A 9 -40.00 -33.37 -8.19
N TRP A 10 -39.64 -32.62 -7.15
CA TRP A 10 -38.83 -31.39 -7.25
C TRP A 10 -37.40 -31.54 -6.69
N ALA A 11 -36.97 -32.77 -6.39
CA ALA A 11 -35.67 -33.02 -5.74
C ALA A 11 -34.48 -32.64 -6.64
N LEU A 12 -34.56 -32.92 -7.94
CA LEU A 12 -33.50 -32.59 -8.89
C LEU A 12 -33.39 -31.07 -9.09
N GLU A 13 -34.52 -30.36 -9.19
CA GLU A 13 -34.53 -28.90 -9.29
C GLU A 13 -34.03 -28.22 -8.01
N ALA A 14 -34.38 -28.75 -6.83
CA ALA A 14 -33.83 -28.26 -5.57
C ALA A 14 -32.29 -28.44 -5.51
N LEU A 15 -31.77 -29.55 -6.05
CA LEU A 15 -30.34 -29.82 -6.14
C LEU A 15 -29.64 -28.91 -7.16
N THR A 16 -30.21 -28.67 -8.35
CA THR A 16 -29.62 -27.74 -9.33
C THR A 16 -29.64 -26.29 -8.85
N VAL A 17 -30.70 -25.87 -8.14
CA VAL A 17 -30.76 -24.57 -7.46
C VAL A 17 -29.65 -24.46 -6.39
N ALA A 18 -29.48 -25.48 -5.54
CA ALA A 18 -28.41 -25.49 -4.54
C ALA A 18 -27.01 -25.42 -5.18
N LEU A 19 -26.78 -26.17 -6.26
CA LEU A 19 -25.52 -26.14 -6.99
C LEU A 19 -25.27 -24.77 -7.67
N ALA A 20 -26.30 -24.11 -8.20
CA ALA A 20 -26.19 -22.75 -8.74
C ALA A 20 -25.80 -21.73 -7.66
N ILE A 21 -26.35 -21.84 -6.45
CA ILE A 21 -25.98 -21.00 -5.29
C ILE A 21 -24.51 -21.24 -4.89
N ILE A 22 -24.07 -22.50 -4.87
CA ILE A 22 -22.67 -22.86 -4.58
C ILE A 22 -21.72 -22.28 -5.65
N LEU A 23 -22.08 -22.34 -6.93
CA LEU A 23 -21.25 -21.80 -8.01
C LEU A 23 -21.12 -20.27 -7.95
N ILE A 24 -22.18 -19.51 -7.67
CA ILE A 24 -22.06 -18.05 -7.54
C ILE A 24 -21.29 -17.66 -6.26
N ALA A 25 -21.44 -18.42 -5.17
CA ALA A 25 -20.63 -18.24 -3.97
C ALA A 25 -19.14 -18.53 -4.24
N LEU A 26 -18.82 -19.59 -4.99
CA LEU A 26 -17.46 -19.93 -5.41
C LEU A 26 -16.83 -18.84 -6.29
N ILE A 27 -17.54 -18.37 -7.32
CA ILE A 27 -17.08 -17.25 -8.17
C ILE A 27 -16.78 -16.01 -7.33
N SER A 28 -17.70 -15.66 -6.42
CA SER A 28 -17.55 -14.51 -5.51
C SER A 28 -16.35 -14.68 -4.57
N GLY A 29 -16.18 -15.87 -4.00
CA GLY A 29 -15.08 -16.20 -3.08
C GLY A 29 -13.71 -16.21 -3.75
N VAL A 30 -13.59 -16.74 -4.97
CA VAL A 30 -12.35 -16.69 -5.76
C VAL A 30 -11.95 -15.26 -6.08
N LEU A 31 -12.89 -14.43 -6.55
CA LEU A 31 -12.64 -13.01 -6.82
C LEU A 31 -12.26 -12.24 -5.56
N ALA A 32 -12.94 -12.47 -4.43
CA ALA A 32 -12.62 -11.85 -3.16
C ALA A 32 -11.26 -12.30 -2.61
N PHE A 33 -10.89 -13.57 -2.76
CA PHE A 33 -9.60 -14.09 -2.29
C PHE A 33 -8.41 -13.54 -3.09
N TYR A 34 -8.56 -13.33 -4.39
CA TYR A 34 -7.50 -12.77 -5.24
C TYR A 34 -7.50 -11.24 -5.33
N ASN A 35 -8.53 -10.56 -4.83
CA ASN A 35 -8.59 -9.10 -4.82
C ASN A 35 -7.36 -8.48 -4.12
N GLY A 36 -6.66 -7.59 -4.83
CA GLY A 36 -5.43 -6.95 -4.33
C GLY A 36 -4.18 -7.84 -4.36
N LYS A 37 -4.25 -9.08 -4.87
CA LYS A 37 -3.11 -9.98 -5.02
C LYS A 37 -2.61 -10.02 -6.48
N PRO A 38 -1.31 -10.31 -6.71
CA PRO A 38 -0.79 -10.53 -8.05
C PRO A 38 -1.61 -11.60 -8.80
N VAL A 39 -1.79 -11.42 -10.11
CA VAL A 39 -2.47 -12.41 -10.94
C VAL A 39 -1.77 -13.78 -10.77
N PRO A 40 -2.48 -14.83 -10.35
CA PRO A 40 -1.86 -16.12 -10.09
C PRO A 40 -1.35 -16.74 -11.38
N ASN A 41 -0.07 -17.11 -11.39
CA ASN A 41 0.53 -17.89 -12.46
C ASN A 41 0.41 -19.39 -12.12
N TRP A 42 -0.57 -20.07 -12.72
CA TRP A 42 -0.79 -21.52 -12.59
C TRP A 42 -0.09 -22.33 -13.69
N GLY A 43 0.83 -21.72 -14.46
CA GLY A 43 1.43 -22.31 -15.66
C GLY A 43 0.53 -22.21 -16.89
N ASP A 44 0.93 -22.89 -17.97
CA ASP A 44 0.40 -22.64 -19.31
C ASP A 44 -1.05 -23.14 -19.54
N ASN A 45 -1.55 -24.04 -18.70
CA ASN A 45 -2.78 -24.79 -18.97
C ASN A 45 -4.08 -24.17 -18.41
N LEU A 46 -3.99 -23.31 -17.39
CA LEU A 46 -5.17 -22.68 -16.77
C LEU A 46 -4.81 -21.28 -16.26
N ASN A 47 -5.66 -20.29 -16.52
CA ASN A 47 -5.55 -18.96 -15.94
C ASN A 47 -6.86 -18.56 -15.24
N LEU A 48 -6.81 -17.51 -14.41
CA LEU A 48 -7.95 -17.07 -13.60
C LEU A 48 -9.20 -16.78 -14.45
N ASN A 49 -9.02 -16.17 -15.62
CA ASN A 49 -10.12 -15.84 -16.52
C ASN A 49 -10.76 -17.09 -17.15
N ALA A 50 -9.97 -18.13 -17.46
CA ALA A 50 -10.48 -19.41 -17.96
C ALA A 50 -11.30 -20.14 -16.90
N LEU A 51 -10.84 -20.16 -15.64
CA LEU A 51 -11.60 -20.71 -14.51
C LEU A 51 -12.95 -19.98 -14.33
N LEU A 52 -12.93 -18.64 -14.32
CA LEU A 52 -14.14 -17.82 -14.21
C LEU A 52 -15.11 -18.00 -15.39
N ALA A 53 -14.60 -18.15 -16.62
CA ALA A 53 -15.39 -18.45 -17.81
C ALA A 53 -16.08 -19.82 -17.72
N LEU A 54 -15.37 -20.85 -17.23
CA LEU A 54 -15.92 -22.19 -17.01
C LEU A 54 -17.03 -22.19 -15.94
N LEU A 55 -16.74 -21.60 -14.77
CA LEU A 55 -17.71 -21.53 -13.66
C LEU A 55 -18.96 -20.72 -14.03
N SER A 56 -18.81 -19.59 -14.73
CA SER A 56 -19.95 -18.78 -15.19
C SER A 56 -20.79 -19.47 -16.26
N THR A 57 -20.17 -20.27 -17.14
CA THR A 57 -20.88 -21.09 -18.13
C THR A 57 -21.70 -22.19 -17.46
N MET A 58 -21.12 -22.90 -16.48
CA MET A 58 -21.84 -23.88 -15.67
C MET A 58 -23.00 -23.27 -14.90
N LEU A 59 -22.77 -22.12 -14.25
CA LEU A 59 -23.82 -21.38 -13.53
C LEU A 59 -24.99 -21.03 -14.46
N ARG A 60 -24.69 -20.48 -15.64
CA ARG A 60 -25.70 -20.14 -16.64
C ARG A 60 -26.51 -21.37 -17.09
N ALA A 61 -25.86 -22.50 -17.33
CA ALA A 61 -26.54 -23.73 -17.74
C ALA A 61 -27.56 -24.21 -16.68
N LEU A 62 -27.16 -24.21 -15.40
CA LEU A 62 -28.08 -24.55 -14.30
C LEU A 62 -29.27 -23.59 -14.21
N LEU A 63 -29.03 -22.28 -14.33
CA LEU A 63 -30.12 -21.29 -14.33
C LEU A 63 -31.13 -21.54 -15.45
N VAL A 64 -30.67 -21.85 -16.66
CA VAL A 64 -31.55 -22.17 -17.80
C VAL A 64 -32.35 -23.45 -17.53
N ILE A 65 -31.73 -24.51 -17.00
CA ILE A 65 -32.43 -25.77 -16.65
C ILE A 65 -33.56 -25.50 -15.64
N ILE A 66 -33.29 -24.74 -14.57
CA ILE A 66 -34.30 -24.44 -13.54
C ILE A 66 -35.46 -23.63 -14.13
N VAL A 67 -35.13 -22.60 -14.93
CA VAL A 67 -36.12 -21.71 -15.55
C VAL A 67 -36.98 -22.42 -16.58
N ALA A 68 -36.40 -23.34 -17.38
CA ALA A 68 -37.15 -24.18 -18.31
C ALA A 68 -38.22 -25.00 -17.59
N GLN A 69 -37.85 -25.69 -16.48
CA GLN A 69 -38.82 -26.46 -15.69
C GLN A 69 -39.91 -25.59 -15.05
N ILE A 70 -39.59 -24.36 -14.65
CA ILE A 70 -40.60 -23.40 -14.15
C ILE A 70 -41.59 -23.03 -15.26
N ILE A 71 -41.13 -22.64 -16.45
CA ILE A 71 -41.99 -22.29 -17.60
C ILE A 71 -42.87 -23.51 -17.99
N SER A 72 -42.28 -24.70 -18.08
CA SER A 72 -42.99 -25.94 -18.41
C SER A 72 -44.07 -26.32 -17.38
N GLN A 73 -43.86 -26.05 -16.08
CA GLN A 73 -44.93 -26.22 -15.09
C GLN A 73 -45.99 -25.11 -15.15
N ARG A 74 -45.59 -23.85 -15.38
CA ARG A 74 -46.53 -22.70 -15.49
C ARG A 74 -47.48 -22.83 -16.68
N LYS A 75 -47.10 -23.56 -17.73
CA LYS A 75 -47.97 -24.01 -18.82
C LYS A 75 -49.29 -24.63 -18.32
N TRP A 76 -49.23 -25.46 -17.28
CA TRP A 76 -50.43 -26.12 -16.73
C TRP A 76 -51.22 -25.22 -15.79
N ASP A 77 -50.54 -24.36 -15.02
CA ASP A 77 -51.21 -23.30 -14.25
C ASP A 77 -52.01 -22.34 -15.16
N TRP A 78 -51.49 -22.01 -16.35
CA TRP A 78 -52.12 -21.10 -17.32
C TRP A 78 -53.53 -21.52 -17.72
N TYR A 79 -53.72 -22.83 -17.98
CA TYR A 79 -55.01 -23.40 -18.39
C TYR A 79 -55.89 -23.89 -17.22
N SER A 80 -55.37 -23.89 -15.98
CA SER A 80 -56.14 -24.22 -14.77
C SER A 80 -57.13 -23.11 -14.34
N VAL A 81 -57.04 -21.93 -14.97
CA VAL A 81 -57.91 -20.78 -14.70
C VAL A 81 -59.26 -20.96 -15.40
N LYS A 82 -60.34 -20.46 -14.80
CA LYS A 82 -61.71 -20.56 -15.35
C LYS A 82 -61.93 -19.84 -16.69
N GLU A 83 -61.00 -19.00 -17.12
CA GLU A 83 -61.06 -18.31 -18.42
C GLU A 83 -60.48 -19.18 -19.53
N PRO A 84 -61.20 -19.41 -20.65
CA PRO A 84 -60.65 -20.15 -21.78
C PRO A 84 -59.52 -19.38 -22.47
N ARG A 85 -58.45 -20.09 -22.85
CA ARG A 85 -57.25 -19.56 -23.51
C ARG A 85 -57.03 -20.25 -24.87
N PRO A 86 -56.42 -19.58 -25.87
CA PRO A 86 -56.11 -20.22 -27.16
C PRO A 86 -55.23 -21.45 -26.99
N LEU A 87 -55.46 -22.51 -27.76
CA LEU A 87 -54.61 -23.71 -27.77
C LEU A 87 -53.19 -23.41 -28.28
N ALA A 88 -53.03 -22.37 -29.11
CA ALA A 88 -51.73 -21.89 -29.58
C ALA A 88 -50.78 -21.46 -28.44
N ASP A 89 -51.30 -20.99 -27.29
CA ASP A 89 -50.47 -20.58 -26.15
C ASP A 89 -49.66 -21.79 -25.61
N LEU A 90 -50.24 -23.00 -25.60
CA LEU A 90 -49.60 -24.24 -25.14
C LEU A 90 -48.27 -24.49 -25.87
N GLN A 91 -48.29 -24.34 -27.20
CA GLN A 91 -47.10 -24.46 -28.03
C GLN A 91 -46.11 -23.32 -27.77
N GLN A 92 -46.57 -22.09 -27.50
CA GLN A 92 -45.68 -20.98 -27.17
C GLN A 92 -44.97 -21.19 -25.82
N PHE A 93 -45.64 -21.77 -24.81
CA PHE A 93 -45.00 -22.16 -23.56
C PHE A 93 -43.92 -23.24 -23.78
N ASP A 94 -44.21 -24.26 -24.60
CA ASP A 94 -43.25 -25.34 -24.90
C ASP A 94 -42.06 -24.89 -25.78
N TYR A 95 -42.28 -23.98 -26.74
CA TYR A 95 -41.17 -23.32 -27.43
C TYR A 95 -40.40 -22.39 -26.48
N GLY A 96 -41.11 -21.71 -25.56
CA GLY A 96 -40.56 -20.79 -24.57
C GLY A 96 -39.58 -21.42 -23.58
N SER A 97 -39.88 -22.63 -23.09
CA SER A 97 -38.99 -23.36 -22.19
C SER A 97 -37.71 -23.87 -22.86
N ARG A 98 -37.73 -24.10 -24.18
CA ARG A 98 -36.64 -24.75 -24.94
C ARG A 98 -35.50 -23.83 -25.38
N GLY A 99 -35.62 -22.50 -25.23
CA GLY A 99 -34.50 -21.59 -25.50
C GLY A 99 -34.89 -20.14 -25.75
N ALA A 100 -33.87 -19.28 -25.88
CA ALA A 100 -34.02 -17.82 -25.91
C ALA A 100 -34.93 -17.30 -27.03
N TYR A 101 -34.88 -17.91 -28.22
CA TYR A 101 -35.72 -17.51 -29.34
C TYR A 101 -37.21 -17.77 -29.06
N GLY A 102 -37.56 -18.96 -28.58
CA GLY A 102 -38.93 -19.27 -28.17
C GLY A 102 -39.37 -18.44 -26.95
N ALA A 103 -38.46 -18.20 -26.00
CA ALA A 103 -38.73 -17.37 -24.84
C ALA A 103 -39.08 -15.92 -25.23
N MET A 104 -38.39 -15.35 -26.24
CA MET A 104 -38.71 -14.04 -26.80
C MET A 104 -40.11 -14.00 -27.45
N LEU A 105 -40.52 -15.08 -28.13
CA LEU A 105 -41.85 -15.22 -28.71
C LEU A 105 -42.97 -15.42 -27.67
N LEU A 106 -42.63 -15.90 -26.46
CA LEU A 106 -43.58 -16.07 -25.36
C LEU A 106 -43.92 -14.74 -24.65
N VAL A 107 -43.01 -13.75 -24.67
CA VAL A 107 -43.18 -12.47 -23.95
C VAL A 107 -44.55 -11.80 -24.21
N PRO A 108 -44.99 -11.57 -25.46
CA PRO A 108 -46.24 -10.85 -25.72
C PRO A 108 -47.49 -11.54 -25.16
N THR A 109 -47.44 -12.87 -25.04
CA THR A 109 -48.54 -13.69 -24.53
C THR A 109 -48.70 -13.58 -23.03
N VAL A 110 -47.59 -13.44 -22.28
CA VAL A 110 -47.58 -13.42 -20.80
C VAL A 110 -47.44 -12.02 -20.18
N LEU A 111 -47.03 -11.01 -20.95
CA LEU A 111 -46.57 -9.67 -20.49
C LEU A 111 -47.45 -8.98 -19.43
N PHE A 112 -48.78 -9.16 -19.49
CA PHE A 112 -49.73 -8.58 -18.54
C PHE A 112 -50.67 -9.64 -17.90
N LYS A 113 -50.35 -10.92 -18.04
CA LYS A 113 -51.23 -12.04 -17.66
C LYS A 113 -50.55 -13.03 -16.71
N ASP A 114 -49.25 -13.29 -16.84
CA ASP A 114 -48.48 -14.08 -15.87
C ASP A 114 -47.08 -13.49 -15.63
N TYR A 115 -46.94 -12.81 -14.49
CA TYR A 115 -45.69 -12.20 -14.04
C TYR A 115 -44.61 -13.23 -13.66
N ILE A 116 -44.96 -14.46 -13.27
CA ILE A 116 -43.99 -15.52 -12.95
C ILE A 116 -43.35 -16.03 -14.24
N THR A 117 -44.15 -16.30 -15.27
CA THR A 117 -43.61 -16.72 -16.57
C THR A 117 -42.85 -15.58 -17.24
N LEU A 118 -43.33 -14.32 -17.15
CA LEU A 118 -42.60 -13.16 -17.67
C LEU A 118 -41.21 -12.99 -17.01
N THR A 119 -41.13 -13.11 -15.67
CA THR A 119 -39.85 -13.00 -14.96
C THR A 119 -38.92 -14.17 -15.25
N ALA A 120 -39.45 -15.40 -15.33
CA ALA A 120 -38.71 -16.57 -15.79
C ALA A 120 -38.13 -16.37 -17.20
N THR A 121 -38.94 -15.89 -18.15
CA THR A 121 -38.51 -15.53 -19.52
C THR A 121 -37.41 -14.46 -19.51
N LEU A 122 -37.55 -13.41 -18.70
CA LEU A 122 -36.54 -12.35 -18.58
C LEU A 122 -35.21 -12.88 -18.04
N VAL A 123 -35.24 -13.77 -17.03
CA VAL A 123 -34.04 -14.46 -16.51
C VAL A 123 -33.38 -15.29 -17.60
N LEU A 124 -34.13 -16.04 -18.41
CA LEU A 124 -33.59 -16.84 -19.50
C LEU A 124 -32.85 -15.97 -20.52
N LEU A 125 -33.44 -14.87 -20.95
CA LEU A 125 -32.85 -13.91 -21.91
C LEU A 125 -31.62 -13.22 -21.34
N THR A 126 -31.69 -12.72 -20.10
CA THR A 126 -30.58 -12.01 -19.45
C THR A 126 -29.45 -12.93 -18.99
N SER A 127 -29.67 -14.25 -18.90
CA SER A 127 -28.66 -15.25 -18.52
C SER A 127 -27.39 -15.22 -19.39
N PHE A 128 -27.49 -14.77 -20.65
CA PHE A 128 -26.34 -14.62 -21.55
C PHE A 128 -25.28 -13.64 -21.00
N LEU A 129 -25.70 -12.66 -20.20
CA LEU A 129 -24.80 -11.66 -19.61
C LEU A 129 -23.96 -12.22 -18.44
N VAL A 130 -24.31 -13.39 -17.89
CA VAL A 130 -23.59 -14.00 -16.75
C VAL A 130 -22.09 -14.17 -17.04
N GLY A 131 -21.73 -14.69 -18.22
CA GLY A 131 -20.33 -14.88 -18.61
C GLY A 131 -19.55 -13.55 -18.70
N PRO A 132 -19.98 -12.60 -19.56
CA PRO A 132 -19.37 -11.27 -19.66
C PRO A 132 -19.31 -10.51 -18.34
N CYS A 133 -20.36 -10.55 -17.52
CA CYS A 133 -20.40 -9.89 -16.21
C CYS A 133 -19.39 -10.50 -15.22
N VAL A 134 -19.25 -11.84 -15.16
CA VAL A 134 -18.25 -12.49 -14.30
C VAL A 134 -16.82 -12.19 -14.77
N GLN A 135 -16.58 -12.14 -16.08
CA GLN A 135 -15.26 -11.75 -16.62
C GLN A 135 -14.95 -10.28 -16.30
N GLN A 136 -15.90 -9.36 -16.50
CA GLN A 136 -15.72 -7.92 -16.19
C GLN A 136 -15.65 -7.63 -14.69
N ALA A 137 -16.09 -8.55 -13.82
CA ALA A 137 -15.85 -8.48 -12.38
C ALA A 137 -14.38 -8.75 -12.01
N SER A 138 -13.63 -9.46 -12.86
CA SER A 138 -12.17 -9.67 -12.76
C SER A 138 -11.43 -8.52 -13.45
N GLY A 139 -11.33 -7.38 -12.76
CA GLY A 139 -10.51 -6.25 -13.21
C GLY A 139 -9.02 -6.51 -13.01
N ILE A 140 -8.20 -5.72 -13.69
CA ILE A 140 -6.75 -5.66 -13.51
C ILE A 140 -6.37 -4.24 -13.06
N ALA A 141 -5.43 -4.14 -12.11
CA ALA A 141 -4.85 -2.88 -11.64
C ALA A 141 -3.35 -3.06 -11.32
N PRO A 142 -2.52 -2.00 -11.49
CA PRO A 142 -1.15 -2.02 -10.99
C PRO A 142 -1.14 -2.03 -9.45
N CYS A 143 -0.19 -2.75 -8.87
CA CYS A 143 0.02 -2.84 -7.43
C CYS A 143 1.51 -2.94 -7.11
N SER A 144 1.93 -2.35 -5.99
CA SER A 144 3.31 -2.50 -5.50
C SER A 144 3.35 -3.68 -4.53
N VAL A 145 4.26 -4.64 -4.76
CA VAL A 145 4.47 -5.78 -3.85
C VAL A 145 5.96 -5.93 -3.49
N PRO A 146 6.30 -6.43 -2.29
CA PRO A 146 7.69 -6.58 -1.88
C PRO A 146 8.41 -7.66 -2.70
N GLY A 147 9.58 -7.32 -3.24
CA GLY A 147 10.42 -8.22 -4.02
C GLY A 147 11.12 -9.26 -3.15
N SER A 148 10.67 -10.52 -3.21
CA SER A 148 11.12 -11.60 -2.31
C SER A 148 12.60 -12.02 -2.40
N LYS A 149 13.35 -11.48 -3.36
CA LYS A 149 14.79 -11.72 -3.57
C LYS A 149 15.60 -10.43 -3.79
N ILE A 150 14.99 -9.27 -3.58
CA ILE A 150 15.61 -7.97 -3.86
C ILE A 150 15.58 -7.16 -2.56
N SER A 151 16.66 -7.26 -1.79
CA SER A 151 16.87 -6.40 -0.62
C SER A 151 17.36 -5.02 -1.08
N ALA A 152 16.91 -3.99 -0.38
CA ALA A 152 17.50 -2.66 -0.45
C ALA A 152 18.46 -2.47 0.73
N SER A 153 19.47 -1.61 0.60
CA SER A 153 20.32 -1.22 1.73
C SER A 153 20.72 0.26 1.70
N LEU A 154 20.84 0.85 2.89
CA LEU A 154 21.15 2.27 3.09
C LEU A 154 22.15 2.41 4.27
N PRO A 155 23.30 3.10 4.09
CA PRO A 155 24.34 3.17 5.11
C PRO A 155 24.02 4.17 6.24
N PHE A 156 24.17 3.70 7.48
CA PHE A 156 24.03 4.45 8.74
C PHE A 156 25.14 4.02 9.71
N PRO A 157 26.36 4.58 9.61
CA PRO A 157 27.46 4.24 10.50
C PRO A 157 27.16 4.60 11.95
N HIS A 158 27.36 3.63 12.85
CA HIS A 158 27.35 3.83 14.30
C HIS A 158 28.70 4.34 14.81
N ARG A 159 29.79 4.17 14.04
CA ARG A 159 31.12 4.69 14.37
C ARG A 159 31.76 5.36 13.18
N VAL A 160 32.39 6.50 13.43
CA VAL A 160 33.18 7.22 12.43
C VAL A 160 34.54 7.60 13.05
N PRO A 161 35.66 7.13 12.48
CA PRO A 161 35.77 6.19 11.38
C PRO A 161 35.36 4.76 11.81
N GLY A 162 35.19 3.87 10.82
CA GLY A 162 34.99 2.45 11.07
C GLY A 162 36.22 1.76 11.68
N ASP A 163 36.00 0.60 12.29
CA ASP A 163 37.04 -0.18 12.99
C ASP A 163 38.20 -0.53 12.01
N GLY A 164 39.45 -0.30 12.44
CA GLY A 164 40.67 -0.64 11.69
C GLY A 164 41.48 0.54 11.11
N MET A 165 40.95 1.76 11.11
CA MET A 165 41.73 2.95 10.73
C MET A 165 42.68 3.40 11.85
N VAL A 166 43.97 3.50 11.54
CA VAL A 166 45.01 3.98 12.46
C VAL A 166 45.39 5.42 12.08
N PHE A 167 45.16 6.36 13.00
CA PHE A 167 45.66 7.73 12.87
C PHE A 167 47.12 7.82 13.31
N PRO A 168 48.02 8.39 12.49
CA PRO A 168 49.39 8.65 12.90
C PRO A 168 49.42 9.67 14.05
N GLU A 169 50.34 9.51 14.98
CA GLU A 169 50.48 10.42 16.14
C GLU A 169 50.88 11.85 15.75
N SER A 170 51.36 12.05 14.52
CA SER A 170 51.69 13.38 13.97
C SER A 170 50.49 14.32 13.83
N GLY A 171 49.25 13.80 13.91
CA GLY A 171 48.03 14.60 13.77
C GLY A 171 47.77 15.13 12.36
N ILE A 172 48.59 14.75 11.38
CA ILE A 172 48.43 15.10 9.97
C ILE A 172 47.24 14.30 9.41
N PRO A 173 46.20 14.95 8.85
CA PRO A 173 45.07 14.25 8.22
C PRO A 173 45.53 13.45 7.00
N GLN A 174 44.96 12.27 6.78
CA GLN A 174 45.19 11.50 5.56
C GLN A 174 44.62 12.24 4.33
N PRO A 175 45.26 12.17 3.15
CA PRO A 175 44.81 12.90 1.95
C PRO A 175 43.33 12.66 1.58
N GLU A 176 42.82 11.46 1.83
CA GLU A 176 41.43 11.06 1.58
C GLU A 176 40.43 11.82 2.46
N ILE A 177 40.83 12.16 3.69
CA ILE A 177 40.04 12.96 4.63
C ILE A 177 40.04 14.42 4.17
N ILE A 178 41.20 14.95 3.78
CA ILE A 178 41.33 16.32 3.25
C ILE A 178 40.47 16.49 1.98
N ALA A 179 40.59 15.57 1.03
CA ALA A 179 39.79 15.58 -0.20
C ALA A 179 38.28 15.48 0.07
N GLY A 180 37.88 14.67 1.08
CA GLY A 180 36.49 14.62 1.55
C GLY A 180 35.99 15.96 2.06
N ILE A 181 36.74 16.60 2.97
CA ILE A 181 36.39 17.92 3.53
C ILE A 181 36.29 18.98 2.41
N ILE A 182 37.26 19.02 1.49
CA ILE A 182 37.25 19.96 0.35
C ILE A 182 35.98 19.79 -0.48
N SER A 183 35.67 18.56 -0.89
CA SER A 183 34.49 18.31 -1.72
C SER A 183 33.20 18.67 -0.98
N SER A 184 33.03 18.26 0.28
CA SER A 184 31.84 18.59 1.07
C SER A 184 31.66 20.10 1.31
N VAL A 185 32.75 20.87 1.26
CA VAL A 185 32.74 22.34 1.38
C VAL A 185 32.45 23.04 0.05
N VAL A 186 33.18 22.68 -1.01
CA VAL A 186 33.16 23.38 -2.31
C VAL A 186 31.99 22.94 -3.18
N SER A 187 31.56 21.68 -3.05
CA SER A 187 30.45 21.09 -3.79
C SER A 187 29.56 20.23 -2.86
N PRO A 188 28.80 20.84 -1.92
CA PRO A 188 27.98 20.09 -0.97
C PRO A 188 26.98 19.12 -1.63
N ASN A 189 26.48 19.49 -2.81
CA ASN A 189 25.53 18.71 -3.61
C ASN A 189 26.21 17.80 -4.67
N GLY A 190 27.54 17.70 -4.64
CA GLY A 190 28.33 16.82 -5.52
C GLY A 190 27.97 15.34 -5.35
N ILE A 191 28.19 14.55 -6.41
CA ILE A 191 27.83 13.11 -6.44
C ILE A 191 28.60 12.34 -5.35
N GLU A 192 29.84 12.75 -5.09
CA GLU A 192 30.74 12.20 -4.07
C GLU A 192 30.37 12.57 -2.61
N ASN A 193 29.36 13.43 -2.43
CA ASN A 193 28.71 13.78 -1.16
C ASN A 193 27.24 13.29 -1.11
N GLN A 194 26.84 12.39 -2.02
CA GLN A 194 25.56 11.69 -1.95
C GLN A 194 25.72 10.33 -1.27
N VAL A 195 24.62 9.84 -0.67
CA VAL A 195 24.60 8.56 0.05
C VAL A 195 24.60 7.41 -0.96
N ASN A 196 25.56 6.49 -0.84
CA ASN A 196 25.62 5.30 -1.69
C ASN A 196 24.57 4.26 -1.27
N MET A 197 23.37 4.34 -1.84
CA MET A 197 22.25 3.44 -1.57
C MET A 197 22.15 2.29 -2.58
N THR A 198 21.66 1.13 -2.14
CA THR A 198 21.27 0.03 -3.02
C THR A 198 19.75 -0.08 -3.06
N CYS A 199 19.12 0.32 -4.17
CA CYS A 199 17.68 0.14 -4.39
C CYS A 199 17.39 -0.30 -5.84
N PRO A 200 17.39 -1.63 -6.14
CA PRO A 200 17.35 -2.11 -7.52
C PRO A 200 16.03 -1.88 -8.27
N THR A 201 14.92 -1.61 -7.57
CA THR A 201 13.60 -1.35 -8.20
C THR A 201 13.23 0.14 -8.27
N GLY A 202 14.06 1.03 -7.72
CA GLY A 202 13.81 2.46 -7.65
C GLY A 202 12.75 2.93 -6.64
N ASN A 203 12.00 2.01 -6.05
CA ASN A 203 11.05 2.26 -4.96
C ASN A 203 11.37 1.33 -3.80
N CYS A 204 11.97 1.85 -2.73
CA CYS A 204 12.41 1.05 -1.58
C CYS A 204 12.03 1.70 -0.25
N THR A 205 11.65 0.87 0.72
CA THR A 205 11.33 1.29 2.09
C THR A 205 12.31 0.65 3.06
N PHE A 206 12.93 1.46 3.90
CA PHE A 206 13.81 1.02 4.98
C PHE A 206 12.94 0.94 6.23
N GLY A 207 12.65 -0.29 6.63
CA GLY A 207 11.71 -0.67 7.67
C GLY A 207 12.37 -1.74 8.52
N ASP A 208 12.09 -1.76 9.82
CA ASP A 208 12.75 -2.70 10.74
C ASP A 208 12.37 -4.16 10.45
N LEU A 209 13.22 -4.85 9.69
CA LEU A 209 13.02 -6.25 9.26
C LEU A 209 12.92 -7.24 10.42
N ILE A 210 13.28 -6.83 11.64
CA ILE A 210 13.16 -7.68 12.84
C ILE A 210 11.70 -7.75 13.31
N SER A 211 10.86 -6.79 12.91
CA SER A 211 9.41 -6.89 13.07
C SER A 211 8.84 -7.88 12.04
N GLY A 212 8.71 -9.15 12.43
CA GLY A 212 7.92 -10.15 11.69
C GLY A 212 6.47 -9.70 11.44
N ARG A 213 6.01 -8.71 12.20
CA ARG A 213 4.85 -7.85 11.92
C ARG A 213 5.14 -6.79 10.83
N SER A 214 5.53 -7.23 9.63
CA SER A 214 5.45 -6.37 8.44
C SER A 214 4.23 -6.78 7.62
N GLN A 215 3.05 -6.40 8.12
CA GLN A 215 1.77 -6.63 7.44
C GLN A 215 1.45 -5.55 6.39
N ASP A 216 2.50 -4.85 5.95
CA ASP A 216 2.48 -3.83 4.89
C ASP A 216 2.35 -4.50 3.53
N THR A 217 1.11 -4.56 3.06
CA THR A 217 0.76 -5.07 1.73
C THR A 217 0.85 -4.01 0.64
N ILE A 218 1.20 -2.75 0.99
CA ILE A 218 1.18 -1.58 0.11
C ILE A 218 2.39 -0.68 0.40
N PHE A 219 2.98 -0.11 -0.65
CA PHE A 219 3.97 0.97 -0.56
C PHE A 219 3.27 2.28 -0.16
N ASN A 220 3.44 2.71 1.10
CA ASN A 220 2.86 3.94 1.65
C ASN A 220 3.94 4.78 2.34
N ASP A 221 3.78 6.11 2.32
CA ASP A 221 4.68 7.05 3.00
C ASP A 221 4.63 6.96 4.54
N ASP A 222 3.56 6.40 5.12
CA ASP A 222 3.36 6.32 6.58
C ASP A 222 4.27 5.28 7.28
N ASN A 223 4.91 4.38 6.52
CA ASN A 223 5.67 3.24 7.04
C ASN A 223 7.19 3.49 7.13
N ARG A 224 7.62 4.75 7.17
CA ARG A 224 9.04 5.10 7.31
C ARG A 224 9.52 4.81 8.74
N THR A 225 10.61 4.05 8.90
CA THR A 225 11.27 3.92 10.20
C THR A 225 12.45 4.88 10.32
N ALA A 226 12.66 5.39 11.53
CA ALA A 226 13.65 6.41 11.81
C ALA A 226 15.01 5.78 12.15
N HIS A 227 16.02 5.99 11.31
CA HIS A 227 17.39 5.47 11.46
C HIS A 227 18.36 6.57 11.85
N SER A 228 19.27 6.28 12.77
CA SER A 228 20.21 7.27 13.30
C SER A 228 21.61 7.01 12.77
N THR A 229 22.36 8.07 12.49
CA THR A 229 23.74 8.01 11.99
C THR A 229 24.62 8.94 12.81
N VAL A 230 25.91 8.61 12.89
CA VAL A 230 26.94 9.61 13.18
C VAL A 230 26.91 10.70 12.10
N ALA A 231 26.96 11.96 12.52
CA ALA A 231 26.76 13.13 11.67
C ALA A 231 27.61 14.33 12.10
N MET A 232 27.62 15.36 11.26
CA MET A 232 28.04 16.71 11.58
C MET A 232 26.80 17.59 11.61
N CYS A 233 26.67 18.43 12.64
CA CYS A 233 25.58 19.40 12.76
C CYS A 233 26.16 20.81 12.78
N ASN A 234 25.30 21.79 12.52
CA ASN A 234 25.62 23.21 12.66
C ASN A 234 24.74 23.86 13.73
N THR A 235 25.19 25.02 14.22
CA THR A 235 24.33 26.00 14.88
C THR A 235 24.90 27.38 14.57
N CYS A 236 24.03 28.34 14.25
CA CYS A 236 24.42 29.69 13.88
C CYS A 236 23.66 30.71 14.73
N THR A 237 24.31 31.84 15.01
CA THR A 237 23.74 32.95 15.78
C THR A 237 24.07 34.27 15.09
N ASP A 238 23.06 35.10 14.87
CA ASP A 238 23.24 36.47 14.38
C ASP A 238 23.87 37.32 15.50
N VAL A 239 25.02 37.92 15.20
CA VAL A 239 25.78 38.79 16.12
C VAL A 239 25.94 40.20 15.54
N THR A 240 25.16 40.55 14.51
CA THR A 240 25.18 41.85 13.84
C THR A 240 24.99 43.02 14.82
N SER A 241 24.19 42.82 15.87
CA SER A 241 23.96 43.79 16.95
C SER A 241 25.20 44.09 17.82
N LEU A 242 26.23 43.23 17.79
CA LEU A 242 27.48 43.39 18.53
C LEU A 242 28.58 44.07 17.71
N VAL A 243 28.34 44.39 16.43
CA VAL A 243 29.31 45.06 15.57
C VAL A 243 29.37 46.55 15.93
N LEU A 244 30.51 46.99 16.45
CA LEU A 244 30.77 48.38 16.80
C LEU A 244 31.48 49.10 15.65
N GLN A 245 30.95 50.25 15.22
CA GLN A 245 31.64 51.14 14.29
C GLN A 245 32.67 52.00 15.05
N ALA A 246 33.95 51.69 14.87
CA ALA A 246 35.06 52.23 15.64
C ALA A 246 35.65 53.52 15.03
N GLY A 247 34.88 54.61 15.07
CA GLY A 247 35.42 55.96 14.94
C GLY A 247 35.15 56.70 13.62
N ILE A 248 35.43 58.00 13.67
CA ILE A 248 35.09 59.01 12.65
C ILE A 248 36.25 59.13 11.64
N PRO A 249 35.97 59.36 10.33
CA PRO A 249 37.00 59.66 9.34
C PRO A 249 38.02 60.71 9.79
N THR A 250 39.31 60.37 9.71
CA THR A 250 40.40 61.33 9.88
C THR A 250 40.53 62.21 8.64
N SER A 251 41.08 63.42 8.80
CA SER A 251 41.22 64.41 7.71
C SER A 251 42.01 63.89 6.49
N ASP A 252 42.89 62.91 6.69
CA ASP A 252 43.69 62.32 5.61
C ASP A 252 42.93 61.23 4.83
N HIS A 253 41.94 60.56 5.45
CA HIS A 253 41.21 59.42 4.87
C HIS A 253 39.70 59.47 5.18
N PRO A 254 38.92 60.30 4.46
CA PRO A 254 37.52 60.59 4.80
C PRO A 254 36.50 59.47 4.55
N SER A 255 36.90 58.31 4.00
CA SER A 255 36.00 57.21 3.64
C SER A 255 36.22 55.90 4.41
N LEU A 256 37.28 55.81 5.24
CA LEU A 256 37.65 54.61 5.95
C LEU A 256 36.74 54.38 7.19
N ALA A 257 35.95 53.31 7.16
CA ALA A 257 35.13 52.88 8.29
C ALA A 257 35.74 51.64 8.94
N PHE A 258 35.99 51.73 10.26
CA PHE A 258 36.46 50.61 11.06
C PHE A 258 35.27 49.92 11.73
N LEU A 259 35.19 48.60 11.59
CA LEU A 259 34.25 47.71 12.27
C LEU A 259 35.02 46.86 13.27
N LYS A 260 34.47 46.70 14.47
CA LYS A 260 35.07 45.92 15.54
C LYS A 260 34.02 45.06 16.23
N LEU A 261 34.33 43.78 16.44
CA LEU A 261 33.55 42.91 17.31
C LEU A 261 34.25 42.74 18.68
N PRO A 262 33.50 42.39 19.75
CA PRO A 262 34.06 42.21 21.09
C PRO A 262 35.14 41.13 21.19
N ASN A 263 35.13 40.14 20.29
CA ASN A 263 36.15 39.09 20.15
C ASN A 263 37.52 39.56 19.61
N GLY A 264 37.70 40.87 19.36
CA GLY A 264 38.93 41.41 18.81
C GLY A 264 39.07 41.28 17.28
N LEU A 265 38.05 40.78 16.58
CA LEU A 265 37.97 40.86 15.12
C LEU A 265 37.77 42.33 14.73
N ASN A 266 38.85 42.94 14.24
CA ASN A 266 38.86 44.31 13.72
C ASN A 266 38.94 44.24 12.19
N PHE A 267 38.17 45.07 11.52
CA PHE A 267 38.09 45.11 10.06
C PHE A 267 37.94 46.55 9.57
N SER A 268 38.55 46.89 8.42
CA SER A 268 38.53 48.25 7.85
C SER A 268 38.05 48.21 6.41
N THR A 269 37.02 49.00 6.08
CA THR A 269 36.54 49.17 4.70
C THR A 269 36.79 50.60 4.19
N ILE A 270 37.16 50.72 2.92
CA ILE A 270 37.42 51.99 2.23
C ILE A 270 36.11 52.70 1.82
N SER A 271 34.98 51.98 1.80
CA SER A 271 33.64 52.53 1.60
C SER A 271 32.55 51.52 2.00
N LEU A 272 31.46 51.98 2.62
CA LEU A 272 30.29 51.13 2.91
C LEU A 272 29.61 50.55 1.65
N ASN A 273 29.95 51.05 0.46
CA ASN A 273 29.45 50.56 -0.82
C ASN A 273 30.36 49.48 -1.46
N LEU A 274 31.53 49.19 -0.87
CA LEU A 274 32.47 48.19 -1.38
C LEU A 274 32.33 46.90 -0.58
N SER A 275 32.14 45.79 -1.32
CA SER A 275 31.92 44.47 -0.74
C SER A 275 33.23 43.90 -0.20
N MET A 276 33.38 43.85 1.11
CA MET A 276 34.47 43.12 1.76
C MET A 276 33.90 42.15 2.78
N SER A 277 34.60 41.06 3.03
CA SER A 277 34.16 40.00 3.95
C SER A 277 35.34 39.32 4.61
N THR A 278 35.18 38.92 5.86
CA THR A 278 36.18 38.16 6.59
C THR A 278 35.53 37.06 7.40
N MET A 279 36.23 35.95 7.53
CA MET A 279 35.86 34.81 8.35
C MET A 279 37.08 34.39 9.14
N ARG A 280 36.92 34.15 10.44
CA ARG A 280 37.99 33.74 11.32
C ARG A 280 37.47 32.73 12.36
N PRO A 281 38.22 31.66 12.66
CA PRO A 281 37.88 30.78 13.78
C PRO A 281 38.06 31.51 15.11
N THR A 282 37.07 31.39 16.00
CA THR A 282 37.02 32.03 17.31
C THR A 282 36.79 30.97 18.38
N PRO A 283 37.84 30.55 19.12
CA PRO A 283 37.73 29.46 20.10
C PRO A 283 36.87 29.83 21.31
N ASP A 284 36.89 31.11 21.71
CA ASP A 284 36.05 31.65 22.76
C ASP A 284 34.82 32.36 22.16
N LEU A 285 33.62 31.99 22.64
CA LEU A 285 32.33 32.58 22.28
C LEU A 285 31.67 33.37 23.43
N THR A 286 32.28 33.44 24.62
CA THR A 286 31.70 34.11 25.80
C THR A 286 31.39 35.59 25.56
N TRP A 287 32.15 36.23 24.67
CA TRP A 287 31.96 37.61 24.20
C TRP A 287 30.57 37.89 23.57
N MET A 288 29.86 36.84 23.13
CA MET A 288 28.48 36.96 22.62
C MET A 288 27.46 37.29 23.73
N GLY A 289 27.85 37.14 25.01
CA GLY A 289 27.01 37.46 26.17
C GLY A 289 25.68 36.71 26.13
N GLY A 290 24.57 37.44 26.22
CA GLY A 290 23.22 36.89 26.20
C GLY A 290 22.77 36.26 24.88
N LEU A 291 23.53 36.41 23.79
CA LEU A 291 23.27 35.71 22.52
C LEU A 291 23.78 34.27 22.53
N LEU A 292 24.68 33.90 23.46
CA LEU A 292 25.17 32.53 23.60
C LEU A 292 24.20 31.68 24.44
N THR A 293 23.21 31.09 23.78
CA THR A 293 22.26 30.14 24.38
C THR A 293 22.97 28.90 24.91
N ASP A 294 22.32 28.16 25.82
CA ASP A 294 22.92 26.97 26.43
C ASP A 294 23.15 25.83 25.42
N SER A 295 22.24 25.65 24.46
CA SER A 295 22.42 24.69 23.37
C SER A 295 23.57 25.08 22.44
N ALA A 296 23.71 26.38 22.11
CA ALA A 296 24.84 26.85 21.31
C ALA A 296 26.17 26.69 22.06
N ARG A 297 26.18 26.94 23.37
CA ARG A 297 27.34 26.76 24.27
C ARG A 297 27.78 25.29 24.39
N GLU A 298 26.84 24.37 24.51
CA GLU A 298 27.14 22.93 24.53
C GLU A 298 27.74 22.47 23.19
N ALA A 299 27.10 22.88 22.08
CA ALA A 299 27.54 22.57 20.73
C ALA A 299 28.93 23.17 20.38
N SER A 300 29.19 24.42 20.76
CA SER A 300 30.41 25.13 20.35
C SER A 300 31.68 24.68 21.10
N ARG A 301 31.56 24.09 22.29
CA ARG A 301 32.71 23.64 23.11
C ARG A 301 33.58 22.62 22.38
N TRP A 302 32.95 21.70 21.65
CA TRP A 302 33.60 20.56 20.98
C TRP A 302 33.42 20.59 19.47
N ALA A 303 33.06 21.76 18.95
CA ALA A 303 32.96 22.01 17.53
C ALA A 303 34.27 21.69 16.81
N TYR A 304 34.16 21.10 15.62
CA TYR A 304 35.26 21.06 14.67
C TYR A 304 35.76 22.47 14.39
N VAL A 305 34.86 23.45 14.30
CA VAL A 305 35.18 24.87 14.14
C VAL A 305 34.05 25.75 14.66
N ASN A 306 34.42 26.85 15.32
CA ASN A 306 33.54 27.99 15.65
C ASN A 306 33.99 29.15 14.78
N ALA A 307 33.28 29.48 13.71
CA ALA A 307 33.66 30.52 12.77
C ALA A 307 32.85 31.81 13.01
N THR A 308 33.53 32.93 13.21
CA THR A 308 32.90 34.26 13.12
C THR A 308 33.05 34.78 11.70
N PHE A 309 31.93 35.06 11.03
CA PHE A 309 31.85 35.68 9.72
C PHE A 309 31.32 37.12 9.84
N VAL A 310 31.91 38.05 9.09
CA VAL A 310 31.47 39.44 8.98
C VAL A 310 31.57 39.89 7.53
N THR A 311 30.53 40.56 7.03
CA THR A 311 30.50 41.17 5.70
C THR A 311 29.88 42.56 5.72
N SER A 312 30.46 43.47 4.95
CA SER A 312 29.90 44.78 4.65
C SER A 312 29.62 44.87 3.15
N PHE A 313 28.36 44.65 2.76
CA PHE A 313 27.89 44.78 1.39
C PHE A 313 26.68 45.72 1.38
N ASN A 314 26.82 46.94 0.84
CA ASN A 314 25.73 47.92 0.62
C ASN A 314 24.62 47.88 1.70
N LEU A 315 24.95 48.32 2.93
CA LEU A 315 24.07 48.43 4.13
C LEU A 315 22.75 47.59 4.08
N PRO A 316 22.63 46.50 4.85
CA PRO A 316 23.24 46.33 6.17
C PRO A 316 24.58 45.57 6.19
N ILE A 317 25.31 45.74 7.30
CA ILE A 317 26.36 44.82 7.71
C ILE A 317 25.70 43.54 8.19
N THR A 318 26.28 42.38 7.88
CA THR A 318 25.86 41.08 8.41
C THR A 318 27.02 40.46 9.16
N ALA A 319 26.80 40.05 10.42
CA ALA A 319 27.76 39.27 11.20
C ALA A 319 27.10 38.03 11.81
N SER A 320 27.77 36.88 11.76
CA SER A 320 27.22 35.62 12.25
C SER A 320 28.32 34.73 12.82
N VAL A 321 28.03 34.07 13.94
CA VAL A 321 28.87 33.03 14.51
C VAL A 321 28.23 31.69 14.20
N CYS A 322 28.96 30.79 13.55
CA CYS A 322 28.49 29.45 13.21
C CYS A 322 29.46 28.39 13.72
N SER A 323 28.92 27.37 14.39
CA SER A 323 29.69 26.26 14.96
C SER A 323 29.33 24.97 14.23
N LEU A 324 30.32 24.24 13.71
CA LEU A 324 30.14 22.88 13.18
C LEU A 324 30.59 21.88 14.24
N TYR A 325 29.75 20.92 14.65
CA TYR A 325 30.03 20.04 15.79
C TYR A 325 29.62 18.57 15.57
N PRO A 326 30.27 17.61 16.27
CA PRO A 326 29.89 16.20 16.24
C PRO A 326 28.48 15.98 16.78
N CYS A 327 27.63 15.27 16.04
CA CYS A 327 26.26 14.96 16.45
C CYS A 327 25.79 13.59 15.97
N MET A 328 24.65 13.15 16.49
CA MET A 328 23.82 12.09 15.92
C MET A 328 22.62 12.75 15.23
N ARG A 329 22.36 12.40 13.97
CA ARG A 329 21.12 12.78 13.25
C ARG A 329 20.27 11.54 13.01
N THR A 330 18.95 11.69 13.12
CA THR A 330 17.96 10.63 12.92
C THR A 330 17.05 10.96 11.73
N TYR A 331 17.11 10.14 10.70
CA TYR A 331 16.40 10.33 9.44
C TYR A 331 15.27 9.31 9.24
N SER A 332 14.14 9.81 8.74
CA SER A 332 13.03 9.04 8.20
C SER A 332 13.23 8.91 6.69
N SER A 333 13.64 7.72 6.22
CA SER A 333 14.18 7.54 4.86
C SER A 333 13.29 6.67 3.96
N ILE A 334 13.01 7.16 2.75
CA ILE A 334 12.33 6.41 1.69
C ILE A 334 13.06 6.63 0.36
N VAL A 335 13.04 5.63 -0.53
CA VAL A 335 13.50 5.79 -1.91
C VAL A 335 12.30 5.68 -2.83
N LYS A 336 12.15 6.67 -3.70
CA LYS A 336 11.06 6.80 -4.66
C LYS A 336 11.61 7.33 -5.97
N ASP A 337 11.21 6.74 -7.08
CA ASP A 337 11.62 7.17 -8.43
C ASP A 337 13.17 7.29 -8.59
N ASN A 338 13.92 6.33 -8.03
CA ASN A 338 15.39 6.31 -7.91
C ASN A 338 16.02 7.41 -7.04
N GLN A 339 15.24 8.25 -6.34
CA GLN A 339 15.76 9.31 -5.46
C GLN A 339 15.57 8.96 -3.99
N LEU A 340 16.58 9.27 -3.19
CA LEU A 340 16.54 9.17 -1.73
C LEU A 340 15.87 10.43 -1.17
N HIS A 341 14.76 10.25 -0.47
CA HIS A 341 14.09 11.30 0.29
C HIS A 341 14.24 11.00 1.79
N GLU A 342 14.84 11.92 2.52
CA GLU A 342 15.05 11.81 3.96
C GLU A 342 14.51 13.06 4.66
N GLU A 343 13.90 12.83 5.81
CA GLU A 343 13.38 13.87 6.69
C GLU A 343 14.08 13.75 8.05
N GLU A 344 14.76 14.81 8.50
CA GLU A 344 15.39 14.82 9.83
C GLU A 344 14.30 14.91 10.90
N THR A 345 14.25 13.89 11.75
CA THR A 345 13.27 13.77 12.85
C THR A 345 13.82 14.21 14.19
N GLN A 346 15.15 14.10 14.37
CA GLN A 346 15.84 14.42 15.62
C GLN A 346 17.34 14.62 15.35
N SER A 347 17.95 15.57 16.06
CA SER A 347 19.40 15.68 16.21
C SER A 347 19.79 15.80 17.67
N ASN A 348 20.91 15.17 18.04
CA ASN A 348 21.45 15.19 19.39
C ASN A 348 22.96 15.47 19.34
N ILE A 349 23.44 16.37 20.19
CA ILE A 349 24.87 16.65 20.36
C ILE A 349 25.61 15.38 20.81
N MET A 350 26.84 15.16 20.32
CA MET A 350 27.72 14.13 20.87
C MET A 350 28.57 14.71 22.00
N ARG A 351 28.52 14.05 23.16
CA ARG A 351 29.23 14.41 24.38
C ARG A 351 30.50 13.59 24.50
N ILE A 352 31.50 14.08 25.24
CA ILE A 352 32.72 13.30 25.48
C ILE A 352 32.41 12.06 26.33
N ASP A 353 32.82 10.89 25.83
CA ASP A 353 32.82 9.63 26.58
C ASP A 353 34.12 9.52 27.39
N SER A 354 34.02 9.89 28.67
CA SER A 354 35.13 9.89 29.61
C SER A 354 35.45 8.51 30.21
N ALA A 355 34.73 7.45 29.83
CA ALA A 355 34.85 6.12 30.43
C ALA A 355 36.25 5.47 30.36
N THR A 356 37.16 6.01 29.53
CA THR A 356 38.54 5.55 29.40
C THR A 356 39.51 6.17 30.43
N ARG A 357 39.10 7.15 31.23
CA ARG A 357 39.95 7.79 32.26
C ARG A 357 39.16 8.14 33.53
N SER A 358 39.85 8.14 34.68
CA SER A 358 39.27 8.52 35.96
C SER A 358 38.96 10.02 36.01
N VAL A 359 37.69 10.37 35.86
CA VAL A 359 37.14 11.65 36.34
C VAL A 359 36.96 11.51 37.84
N TYR A 360 37.50 12.45 38.63
CA TYR A 360 37.24 12.52 40.07
C TYR A 360 36.45 13.79 40.37
N PHE A 361 35.54 13.69 41.33
CA PHE A 361 34.70 14.80 41.75
C PHE A 361 35.22 15.36 43.08
N ASP A 362 35.29 16.69 43.18
CA ASP A 362 35.53 17.33 44.47
C ASP A 362 34.25 17.35 45.34
N GLU A 363 34.39 17.84 46.57
CA GLU A 363 33.28 18.00 47.52
C GLU A 363 32.15 18.90 46.98
N ASN A 364 32.46 19.78 46.02
CA ASN A 364 31.52 20.67 45.34
C ASN A 364 30.87 20.04 44.09
N LYS A 365 31.12 18.75 43.81
CA LYS A 365 30.71 18.01 42.61
C LYS A 365 31.23 18.59 41.29
N THR A 366 32.35 19.31 41.30
CA THR A 366 33.01 19.70 40.05
C THR A 366 33.90 18.56 39.55
N ALA A 367 33.87 18.33 38.24
CA ALA A 367 34.68 17.29 37.60
C ALA A 367 36.13 17.75 37.42
N HIS A 368 37.07 17.03 38.02
CA HIS A 368 38.51 17.23 37.85
C HIS A 368 39.12 16.10 37.01
N TYR A 369 40.14 16.44 36.23
CA TYR A 369 40.74 15.58 35.22
C TYR A 369 42.22 15.35 35.50
N ASN A 370 42.70 14.12 35.32
CA ASN A 370 44.13 13.76 35.42
C ASN A 370 44.94 14.19 34.17
N PHE A 371 44.78 15.44 33.74
CA PHE A 371 45.52 16.08 32.65
C PHE A 371 45.88 17.51 33.06
N GLU A 372 47.06 17.99 32.64
CA GLU A 372 47.46 19.38 32.84
C GLU A 372 46.69 20.31 31.88
N GLY A 373 45.57 20.87 32.34
CA GLY A 373 44.81 21.89 31.61
C GLY A 373 43.46 22.20 32.21
N ASN A 374 43.04 23.48 32.17
CA ASN A 374 41.70 23.90 32.59
C ASN A 374 40.66 23.41 31.57
N ILE A 375 39.50 22.97 32.05
CA ILE A 375 38.39 22.46 31.22
C ILE A 375 37.81 23.50 30.23
N GLU A 376 38.13 24.78 30.44
CA GLU A 376 37.78 25.91 29.57
C GLU A 376 38.71 26.05 28.36
N THR A 377 39.90 25.45 28.41
CA THR A 377 40.90 25.49 27.31
C THR A 377 40.82 24.26 26.39
N PHE A 378 39.95 23.31 26.71
CA PHE A 378 39.87 22.00 26.06
C PHE A 378 38.85 22.04 24.91
N ASN A 379 39.27 21.65 23.71
CA ASN A 379 38.50 21.75 22.47
C ASN A 379 38.84 20.59 21.51
N ALA A 380 38.24 20.58 20.31
CA ALA A 380 38.47 19.52 19.32
C ALA A 380 39.94 19.36 18.88
N HIS A 381 40.77 20.41 18.96
CA HIS A 381 42.19 20.37 18.58
C HIS A 381 43.09 19.79 19.66
N THR A 382 42.75 20.01 20.93
CA THR A 382 43.51 19.53 22.09
C THR A 382 43.12 18.12 22.53
N ASN A 383 41.92 17.65 22.15
CA ASN A 383 41.48 16.28 22.44
C ASN A 383 42.10 15.24 21.49
N ASN A 384 43.01 14.43 22.02
CA ASN A 384 43.67 13.34 21.29
C ASN A 384 43.11 11.94 21.58
N ASN A 385 42.33 11.76 22.65
CA ASN A 385 42.14 10.45 23.31
C ASN A 385 40.71 10.14 23.80
N LEU A 386 39.80 11.12 23.85
CA LEU A 386 38.46 10.94 24.40
C LEU A 386 37.42 11.01 23.28
N SER A 387 36.89 9.86 22.87
CA SER A 387 35.87 9.77 21.81
C SER A 387 34.61 10.56 22.17
N TYR A 388 33.92 11.07 21.16
CA TYR A 388 32.60 11.67 21.31
C TYR A 388 31.53 10.61 21.12
N ALA A 389 30.44 10.68 21.87
CA ALA A 389 29.38 9.70 21.84
C ALA A 389 27.99 10.33 22.06
N SER A 390 26.98 9.71 21.46
CA SER A 390 25.57 9.99 21.74
C SER A 390 24.78 8.67 21.77
N ILE A 391 23.61 8.69 22.41
CA ILE A 391 22.74 7.53 22.53
C ILE A 391 21.41 7.80 21.80
N LYS A 392 20.92 6.79 21.08
CA LYS A 392 19.58 6.83 20.51
C LYS A 392 18.56 6.43 21.56
N GLU A 393 17.59 7.31 21.81
CA GLU A 393 16.43 7.07 22.66
C GLU A 393 15.13 7.36 21.87
N PRO A 394 14.14 6.44 21.86
CA PRO A 394 14.20 5.10 22.43
C PRO A 394 15.10 4.16 21.61
N CYS A 395 15.72 3.19 22.28
CA CYS A 395 16.54 2.16 21.65
C CYS A 395 15.71 0.92 21.34
N GLN A 396 15.72 0.46 20.09
CA GLN A 396 15.06 -0.78 19.67
C GLN A 396 16.08 -1.90 19.48
N VAL A 397 15.82 -3.05 20.12
CA VAL A 397 16.64 -4.27 20.04
C VAL A 397 15.71 -5.44 19.76
N GLY A 398 15.53 -5.74 18.48
CA GLY A 398 14.49 -6.65 18.01
C GLY A 398 13.10 -6.12 18.35
N GLU A 399 12.21 -6.97 18.87
CA GLU A 399 10.85 -6.55 19.25
C GLU A 399 10.78 -5.75 20.56
N ARG A 400 11.91 -5.49 21.24
CA ARG A 400 11.96 -4.76 22.52
C ARG A 400 12.40 -3.32 22.33
N THR A 401 11.65 -2.39 22.90
CA THR A 401 11.98 -0.95 22.97
C THR A 401 12.43 -0.61 24.40
N PHE A 402 13.49 0.18 24.54
CA PHE A 402 14.09 0.59 25.82
C PHE A 402 14.21 2.12 25.90
N TYR A 403 13.90 2.65 27.08
CA TYR A 403 14.01 4.06 27.45
C TYR A 403 15.12 4.25 28.49
N VAL A 404 15.63 5.48 28.63
CA VAL A 404 16.69 5.79 29.58
C VAL A 404 16.16 5.63 31.01
N GLY A 405 16.84 4.77 31.78
CA GLY A 405 16.44 4.36 33.13
C GLY A 405 15.78 2.98 33.22
N ASP A 406 15.44 2.35 32.10
CA ASP A 406 14.94 0.97 32.09
C ASP A 406 15.98 -0.04 32.57
N LYS A 407 15.53 -1.10 33.24
CA LYS A 407 16.38 -2.24 33.60
C LYS A 407 16.60 -3.13 32.39
N LEU A 408 17.80 -3.08 31.81
CA LEU A 408 18.19 -3.92 30.68
C LEU A 408 18.25 -5.42 31.08
N PRO A 409 17.59 -6.32 30.31
CA PRO A 409 17.68 -7.77 30.52
C PRO A 409 19.09 -8.35 30.40
N GLU A 410 19.38 -9.45 31.12
CA GLU A 410 20.71 -10.09 31.16
C GLU A 410 21.22 -10.56 29.78
N ASP A 411 20.32 -10.97 28.88
CA ASP A 411 20.63 -11.35 27.49
C ASP A 411 21.14 -10.17 26.64
N ILE A 412 20.78 -8.95 27.01
CA ILE A 412 21.24 -7.71 26.38
C ILE A 412 22.43 -7.11 27.12
N MET A 413 22.56 -7.31 28.43
CA MET A 413 23.67 -6.79 29.24
C MET A 413 25.07 -7.14 28.70
N ASN A 414 25.26 -8.35 28.16
CA ASN A 414 26.54 -8.73 27.54
C ASN A 414 26.84 -8.01 26.20
N LYS A 415 25.88 -7.25 25.67
CA LYS A 415 25.96 -6.45 24.44
C LYS A 415 25.81 -4.94 24.70
N THR A 416 25.90 -4.47 25.94
CA THR A 416 25.88 -3.03 26.26
C THR A 416 27.28 -2.41 26.21
N ALA A 417 27.32 -1.09 26.13
CA ALA A 417 28.49 -0.28 26.44
C ALA A 417 28.17 0.57 27.69
N ASN A 418 29.14 0.70 28.59
CA ASN A 418 29.11 1.70 29.64
C ASN A 418 29.71 2.99 29.07
N LEU A 419 28.99 4.10 29.22
CA LEU A 419 29.45 5.43 28.84
C LEU A 419 29.48 6.33 30.08
N SER A 420 30.44 7.26 30.13
CA SER A 420 30.50 8.34 31.12
C SER A 420 30.46 9.66 30.36
N LEU A 421 29.26 10.16 30.07
CA LEU A 421 29.05 11.29 29.19
C LEU A 421 29.17 12.59 29.99
N LEU A 422 30.05 13.49 29.54
CA LEU A 422 30.23 14.82 30.14
C LEU A 422 29.14 15.79 29.66
N ASP A 423 28.52 16.49 30.61
CA ASP A 423 27.52 17.54 30.38
C ASP A 423 28.04 18.88 30.92
N PHE A 424 28.02 19.91 30.06
CA PHE A 424 28.71 21.18 30.28
C PHE A 424 27.69 22.31 30.52
N GLY A 425 27.13 22.35 31.73
CA GLY A 425 26.23 23.42 32.16
C GLY A 425 26.92 24.78 32.33
N GLN A 426 26.12 25.82 32.58
CA GLN A 426 26.60 27.21 32.70
C GLN A 426 27.67 27.42 33.78
N GLU A 427 27.54 26.77 34.95
CA GLU A 427 28.40 27.01 36.12
C GLU A 427 29.26 25.80 36.53
N LYS A 428 28.83 24.58 36.22
CA LYS A 428 29.52 23.33 36.60
C LYS A 428 29.42 22.29 35.51
N THR A 429 30.54 21.63 35.23
CA THR A 429 30.56 20.41 34.42
C THR A 429 30.15 19.23 35.29
N THR A 430 29.23 18.42 34.78
CA THR A 430 28.76 17.19 35.42
C THR A 430 29.04 15.99 34.50
N SER A 431 28.91 14.77 35.00
CA SER A 431 28.84 13.59 34.15
C SER A 431 27.66 12.71 34.54
N PHE A 432 27.13 11.99 33.57
CA PHE A 432 26.13 10.95 33.79
C PHE A 432 26.63 9.63 33.19
N ASN A 433 26.56 8.58 34.02
CA ASN A 433 26.92 7.24 33.62
C ASN A 433 25.70 6.52 33.06
N VAL A 434 25.81 5.95 31.86
CA VAL A 434 24.72 5.20 31.22
C VAL A 434 25.24 3.89 30.64
N THR A 435 24.55 2.80 30.94
CA THR A 435 24.77 1.48 30.32
C THR A 435 23.72 1.30 29.23
N TRP A 436 24.15 1.24 27.97
CA TRP A 436 23.23 1.26 26.81
C TRP A 436 23.57 0.19 25.76
N PRO A 437 22.60 -0.41 25.04
CA PRO A 437 22.88 -1.43 24.02
C PRO A 437 23.80 -0.90 22.91
N LYS A 438 24.87 -1.63 22.57
CA LYS A 438 25.91 -1.16 21.62
C LYS A 438 25.38 -0.70 20.26
N GLN A 439 24.26 -1.26 19.80
CA GLN A 439 23.59 -0.91 18.53
C GLN A 439 22.83 0.43 18.57
N CYS A 440 22.67 1.05 19.73
CA CYS A 440 22.03 2.36 19.91
C CYS A 440 23.03 3.41 20.42
N VAL A 441 24.33 3.14 20.31
CA VAL A 441 25.42 3.99 20.79
C VAL A 441 26.27 4.43 19.60
N TYR A 442 26.19 5.73 19.29
CA TYR A 442 26.87 6.35 18.16
C TYR A 442 28.15 7.01 18.65
N ARG A 443 29.28 6.84 17.96
CA ARG A 443 30.60 7.37 18.37
C ARG A 443 31.39 8.02 17.24
N GLN A 444 32.17 9.03 17.59
CA GLN A 444 33.26 9.57 16.78
C GLN A 444 34.60 9.47 17.49
N ASP A 445 35.64 9.07 16.75
CA ASP A 445 37.00 9.04 17.29
C ASP A 445 37.59 10.45 17.50
N ALA A 446 38.36 10.62 18.59
CA ALA A 446 38.95 11.89 18.96
C ALA A 446 39.97 12.40 17.92
N LYS A 447 40.83 11.50 17.39
CA LYS A 447 41.87 11.85 16.42
C LYS A 447 41.26 12.19 15.07
N PHE A 448 40.17 11.52 14.70
CA PHE A 448 39.40 11.86 13.50
C PHE A 448 38.75 13.25 13.59
N VAL A 449 38.07 13.54 14.71
CA VAL A 449 37.48 14.87 14.95
C VAL A 449 38.55 15.96 14.93
N LYS A 450 39.70 15.70 15.58
CA LYS A 450 40.86 16.60 15.55
C LYS A 450 41.37 16.82 14.12
N ALA A 451 41.50 15.77 13.30
CA ALA A 451 41.97 15.89 11.93
C ALA A 451 41.05 16.79 11.07
N ILE A 452 39.74 16.65 11.21
CA ILE A 452 38.76 17.54 10.55
C ILE A 452 38.88 18.96 11.11
N ALA A 453 38.94 19.13 12.44
CA ALA A 453 39.05 20.42 13.09
C ALA A 453 40.29 21.19 12.60
N THR A 454 41.46 20.55 12.52
CA THR A 454 42.70 21.13 12.02
C THR A 454 42.50 21.76 10.64
N VAL A 455 41.99 21.00 9.66
CA VAL A 455 41.74 21.51 8.29
C VAL A 455 40.70 22.63 8.30
N MET A 456 39.61 22.47 9.06
CA MET A 456 38.54 23.45 9.12
C MET A 456 39.00 24.81 9.65
N ASN A 457 39.78 24.84 10.74
CA ASN A 457 40.26 26.10 11.32
C ASN A 457 41.43 26.67 10.53
N ALA A 458 42.36 25.82 10.06
CA ALA A 458 43.57 26.30 9.41
C ALA A 458 43.34 26.77 7.98
N ASP A 459 42.52 26.09 7.18
CA ASP A 459 42.44 26.36 5.73
C ASP A 459 41.02 26.61 5.19
N ILE A 460 39.94 26.19 5.88
CA ILE A 460 38.56 26.36 5.38
C ILE A 460 37.87 27.64 5.88
N PHE A 461 37.95 27.94 7.18
CA PHE A 461 37.15 29.01 7.82
C PHE A 461 38.00 30.20 8.28
N ASP A 462 39.22 30.37 7.75
CA ASP A 462 40.10 31.52 8.01
C ASP A 462 40.50 32.23 6.70
N GLY A 463 39.90 33.40 6.43
CA GLY A 463 40.15 34.16 5.20
C GLY A 463 39.47 35.52 5.13
N PHE A 464 39.77 36.26 4.07
CA PHE A 464 39.09 37.50 3.70
C PHE A 464 38.91 37.61 2.18
N CYS A 465 37.92 38.40 1.76
CA CYS A 465 37.83 38.95 0.41
C CYS A 465 38.02 40.47 0.44
N ASP A 466 38.79 40.97 -0.51
CA ASP A 466 38.94 42.41 -0.74
C ASP A 466 37.77 43.01 -1.52
N GLU A 467 37.84 44.32 -1.77
CA GLU A 467 36.86 45.10 -2.53
C GLU A 467 36.71 44.66 -4.01
N TYR A 468 37.71 43.97 -4.56
CA TYR A 468 37.72 43.39 -5.91
C TYR A 468 37.16 41.95 -5.94
N ARG A 469 36.71 41.42 -4.80
CA ARG A 469 36.24 40.04 -4.61
C ARG A 469 37.36 39.00 -4.83
N ILE A 470 38.61 39.39 -4.61
CA ILE A 470 39.75 38.50 -4.56
C ILE A 470 39.80 37.94 -3.13
N CYS A 471 39.48 36.65 -3.00
CA CYS A 471 39.33 35.98 -1.72
C CYS A 471 40.56 35.11 -1.43
N THR A 472 41.19 35.34 -0.27
CA THR A 472 42.45 34.69 0.14
C THR A 472 42.42 34.33 1.63
N LYS A 473 43.39 33.53 2.08
CA LYS A 473 43.60 33.20 3.49
C LYS A 473 44.07 34.43 4.29
N ASN A 474 43.68 34.55 5.56
CA ASN A 474 44.00 35.72 6.41
C ASN A 474 45.50 35.86 6.69
N GLU A 475 46.23 34.74 6.78
CA GLU A 475 47.68 34.72 6.98
C GLU A 475 48.39 33.89 5.88
N PRO A 476 49.38 34.47 5.17
CA PRO A 476 50.54 33.73 4.67
C PRO A 476 51.56 33.55 5.82
N PRO A 477 52.40 32.48 5.88
CA PRO A 477 52.99 31.78 4.72
C PRO A 477 53.27 30.26 4.87
N TYR A 478 53.99 29.71 3.88
CA TYR A 478 54.74 28.43 3.81
C TYR A 478 54.03 27.06 3.94
N ASP A 479 53.14 26.81 4.91
CA ASP A 479 52.58 25.45 5.15
C ASP A 479 51.06 25.31 4.89
N SER A 480 50.43 26.24 4.14
CA SER A 480 49.04 26.04 3.72
C SER A 480 48.95 25.05 2.56
N TYR A 481 48.30 23.91 2.81
CA TYR A 481 48.04 22.89 1.79
C TYR A 481 46.99 23.31 0.74
N MET A 482 46.26 24.43 0.97
CA MET A 482 44.97 24.70 0.29
C MET A 482 44.66 26.19 0.05
N SER A 483 45.68 27.07 -0.01
CA SER A 483 45.55 28.54 0.03
C SER A 483 44.47 29.20 -0.84
N ASN A 484 44.09 28.60 -1.98
CA ASN A 484 43.04 29.11 -2.90
C ASN A 484 41.74 28.27 -2.91
N VAL A 485 41.74 27.05 -2.37
CA VAL A 485 40.62 26.09 -2.51
C VAL A 485 39.78 25.97 -1.23
N GLY A 486 40.34 26.37 -0.08
CA GLY A 486 39.60 26.45 1.19
C GLY A 486 38.82 27.76 1.34
N ALA A 487 39.21 28.60 2.29
CA ALA A 487 38.50 29.83 2.67
C ALA A 487 38.19 30.77 1.49
N GLY A 488 39.09 30.87 0.51
CA GLY A 488 38.85 31.63 -0.72
C GLY A 488 37.59 31.20 -1.47
N SER A 489 37.33 29.89 -1.58
CA SER A 489 36.15 29.36 -2.29
C SER A 489 34.85 29.55 -1.49
N ILE A 490 34.88 29.34 -0.16
CA ILE A 490 33.73 29.65 0.72
C ILE A 490 33.34 31.12 0.59
N LEU A 491 34.31 32.01 0.80
CA LEU A 491 34.04 33.45 0.85
C LEU A 491 33.65 33.99 -0.52
N GLN A 492 34.23 33.47 -1.61
CA GLN A 492 33.83 33.83 -2.97
C GLN A 492 32.36 33.45 -3.23
N SER A 493 31.90 32.28 -2.76
CA SER A 493 30.50 31.86 -2.87
C SER A 493 29.56 32.84 -2.16
N LEU A 494 29.85 33.17 -0.90
CA LEU A 494 29.05 34.08 -0.07
C LEU A 494 29.03 35.53 -0.59
N THR A 495 30.11 36.00 -1.20
CA THR A 495 30.27 37.41 -1.67
C THR A 495 29.73 37.68 -3.07
N THR A 496 29.15 36.69 -3.76
CA THR A 496 28.54 36.90 -5.08
C THR A 496 27.29 37.80 -5.06
N LYS A 497 26.62 37.91 -3.91
CA LYS A 497 25.34 38.62 -3.69
C LYS A 497 25.32 39.30 -2.31
N ILE A 498 24.24 40.03 -2.00
CA ILE A 498 23.94 40.48 -0.63
C ILE A 498 23.85 39.23 0.26
N THR A 499 24.72 39.10 1.26
CA THR A 499 24.73 37.96 2.19
C THR A 499 23.90 38.28 3.44
N THR A 500 22.94 37.42 3.77
CA THR A 500 22.15 37.48 5.02
C THR A 500 22.59 36.39 6.00
N HIS A 501 22.19 36.51 7.26
CA HIS A 501 22.39 35.45 8.27
C HIS A 501 21.88 34.09 7.76
N ASP A 502 20.67 34.03 7.21
CA ASP A 502 20.07 32.80 6.69
C ASP A 502 20.88 32.14 5.57
N MET A 503 21.54 32.93 4.72
CA MET A 503 22.43 32.41 3.68
C MET A 503 23.70 31.77 4.26
N VAL A 504 24.26 32.37 5.32
CA VAL A 504 25.40 31.79 6.06
C VAL A 504 24.96 30.49 6.74
N THR A 505 23.83 30.51 7.44
CA THR A 505 23.26 29.32 8.10
C THR A 505 22.97 28.19 7.10
N SER A 506 22.39 28.49 5.94
CA SER A 506 22.14 27.52 4.86
C SER A 506 23.42 26.94 4.26
N MET A 507 24.50 27.74 4.17
CA MET A 507 25.81 27.23 3.76
C MET A 507 26.38 26.27 4.81
N PHE A 508 26.35 26.63 6.10
CA PHE A 508 26.81 25.76 7.18
C PHE A 508 25.99 24.45 7.27
N ASP A 509 24.68 24.49 7.01
CA ASP A 509 23.86 23.29 6.94
C ASP A 509 24.14 22.42 5.70
N SER A 510 24.41 23.04 4.56
CA SER A 510 24.88 22.33 3.36
C SER A 510 26.18 21.58 3.64
N ILE A 511 27.16 22.23 4.28
CA ILE A 511 28.45 21.63 4.67
C ILE A 511 28.26 20.50 5.68
N ALA A 512 27.46 20.72 6.74
CA ALA A 512 27.15 19.71 7.75
C ALA A 512 26.47 18.47 7.15
N SER A 513 25.52 18.67 6.24
CA SER A 513 24.80 17.59 5.55
C SER A 513 25.70 16.85 4.54
N ALA A 514 26.54 17.56 3.79
CA ALA A 514 27.51 16.95 2.88
C ALA A 514 28.57 16.12 3.65
N MET A 515 29.12 16.64 4.75
CA MET A 515 30.03 15.89 5.63
C MET A 515 29.35 14.67 6.27
N THR A 516 28.08 14.79 6.67
CA THR A 516 27.28 13.65 7.18
C THR A 516 27.12 12.56 6.11
N ASN A 517 26.79 12.94 4.87
CA ASN A 517 26.70 11.99 3.77
C ASN A 517 28.06 11.40 3.41
N ARG A 518 29.14 12.18 3.50
CA ARG A 518 30.52 11.70 3.32
C ARG A 518 30.90 10.65 4.36
N PHE A 519 30.48 10.83 5.62
CA PHE A 519 30.65 9.81 6.66
C PHE A 519 29.88 8.52 6.32
N ARG A 520 28.62 8.64 5.89
CA ARG A 520 27.80 7.50 5.47
C ARG A 520 28.38 6.76 4.26
N PHE A 521 28.88 7.51 3.27
CA PHE A 521 29.51 6.98 2.06
C PHE A 521 30.82 6.23 2.38
N GLN A 522 31.71 6.84 3.15
CA GLN A 522 33.06 6.31 3.39
C GLN A 522 33.11 5.23 4.48
N TYR A 523 32.25 5.32 5.49
CA TYR A 523 32.34 4.50 6.71
C TYR A 523 31.10 3.65 7.01
N GLY A 524 29.98 3.87 6.32
CA GLY A 524 28.76 3.06 6.47
C GLY A 524 28.78 1.70 5.77
N ILE A 525 29.92 1.30 5.19
CA ILE A 525 30.14 -0.01 4.57
C ILE A 525 31.33 -0.70 5.27
N SER A 526 31.21 -0.91 6.57
CA SER A 526 32.17 -1.69 7.36
C SER A 526 31.98 -3.19 7.12
N ALA A 527 33.05 -3.98 7.27
CA ALA A 527 33.08 -5.43 7.00
C ALA A 527 32.30 -6.29 8.03
N GLN A 528 31.58 -5.66 8.96
CA GLN A 528 30.66 -6.30 9.90
C GLN A 528 29.29 -5.63 9.73
N ASP A 529 28.25 -6.42 9.48
CA ASP A 529 26.91 -6.05 8.97
C ASP A 529 26.07 -5.05 9.82
N VAL A 530 26.66 -4.34 10.78
CA VAL A 530 25.97 -3.51 11.77
C VAL A 530 25.59 -2.12 11.23
N ASP A 531 26.30 -1.62 10.21
CA ASP A 531 26.15 -0.24 9.70
C ASP A 531 25.27 -0.09 8.44
N LEU A 532 24.71 -1.18 7.92
CA LEU A 532 23.75 -1.15 6.80
C LEU A 532 22.32 -1.42 7.28
N VAL A 533 21.45 -0.42 7.11
CA VAL A 533 20.01 -0.61 7.27
C VAL A 533 19.47 -1.36 6.07
N GLN A 534 18.91 -2.55 6.33
CA GLN A 534 18.25 -3.37 5.32
C GLN A 534 16.81 -2.88 5.08
N GLY A 535 16.36 -2.96 3.83
CA GLY A 535 15.04 -2.52 3.41
C GLY A 535 14.42 -3.43 2.35
N LYS A 536 13.15 -3.18 2.03
CA LYS A 536 12.40 -3.90 1.00
C LYS A 536 12.41 -3.10 -0.30
N ALA A 537 12.78 -3.74 -1.41
CA ALA A 537 12.54 -3.22 -2.73
C ALA A 537 11.11 -3.57 -3.18
N TRP A 538 10.36 -2.58 -3.66
CA TRP A 538 8.99 -2.76 -4.14
C TRP A 538 8.96 -2.91 -5.64
N GLU A 539 8.28 -3.94 -6.11
CA GLU A 539 8.13 -4.30 -7.52
C GLU A 539 6.68 -4.03 -7.97
N THR A 540 6.51 -3.29 -9.05
CA THR A 540 5.18 -3.04 -9.63
C THR A 540 4.71 -4.29 -10.37
N LYS A 541 3.62 -4.91 -9.88
CA LYS A 541 2.98 -6.06 -10.51
C LYS A 541 1.56 -5.77 -10.94
N VAL A 542 1.04 -6.71 -11.72
CA VAL A 542 -0.35 -6.74 -12.20
C VAL A 542 -1.17 -7.51 -11.17
N CYS A 543 -2.06 -6.82 -10.44
CA CYS A 543 -2.97 -7.42 -9.46
C CYS A 543 -4.39 -7.56 -10.00
N VAL A 544 -5.14 -8.50 -9.42
CA VAL A 544 -6.58 -8.66 -9.64
C VAL A 544 -7.34 -7.61 -8.82
N SER A 545 -8.33 -6.97 -9.45
CA SER A 545 -9.18 -5.94 -8.85
C SER A 545 -10.65 -6.34 -9.00
N MET A 546 -11.31 -6.66 -7.88
CA MET A 546 -12.70 -7.12 -7.88
C MET A 546 -13.67 -5.96 -8.13
N ARG A 547 -14.29 -5.94 -9.31
CA ARG A 547 -15.28 -4.91 -9.69
C ARG A 547 -16.70 -5.36 -9.37
N ILE A 548 -17.06 -5.30 -8.08
CA ILE A 548 -18.31 -5.88 -7.54
C ILE A 548 -19.61 -5.44 -8.26
N LYS A 549 -19.62 -4.25 -8.88
CA LYS A 549 -20.76 -3.75 -9.70
C LYS A 549 -21.16 -4.72 -10.81
N TRP A 550 -20.22 -5.43 -11.43
CA TRP A 550 -20.50 -6.41 -12.48
C TRP A 550 -21.04 -7.75 -11.93
N LEU A 551 -20.75 -8.07 -10.67
CA LEU A 551 -21.20 -9.29 -10.01
C LEU A 551 -22.67 -9.21 -9.54
N LEU A 552 -23.25 -8.01 -9.48
CA LEU A 552 -24.65 -7.79 -9.11
C LEU A 552 -25.64 -8.51 -10.03
N LEU A 553 -25.37 -8.59 -11.33
CA LEU A 553 -26.23 -9.26 -12.29
C LEU A 553 -26.32 -10.78 -12.05
N PRO A 554 -25.21 -11.56 -12.02
CA PRO A 554 -25.30 -12.99 -11.77
C PRO A 554 -25.81 -13.32 -10.35
N ILE A 555 -25.48 -12.52 -9.33
CA ILE A 555 -26.09 -12.65 -8.00
C ILE A 555 -27.61 -12.42 -8.07
N GLY A 556 -28.05 -11.32 -8.68
CA GLY A 556 -29.47 -11.02 -8.85
C GLY A 556 -30.24 -12.10 -9.60
N LEU A 557 -29.70 -12.62 -10.71
CA LEU A 557 -30.32 -13.70 -11.48
C LEU A 557 -30.42 -15.00 -10.65
N THR A 558 -29.37 -15.38 -9.92
CA THR A 558 -29.44 -16.56 -9.03
C THR A 558 -30.47 -16.39 -7.92
N SER A 559 -30.56 -15.21 -7.29
CA SER A 559 -31.56 -14.91 -6.27
C SER A 559 -32.99 -14.93 -6.83
N VAL A 560 -33.22 -14.34 -8.00
CA VAL A 560 -34.54 -14.38 -8.65
C VAL A 560 -34.93 -15.82 -9.03
N THR A 561 -34.03 -16.61 -9.60
CA THR A 561 -34.29 -18.03 -9.91
C THR A 561 -34.57 -18.86 -8.66
N PHE A 562 -33.84 -18.62 -7.56
CA PHE A 562 -34.13 -19.23 -6.26
C PHE A 562 -35.54 -18.88 -5.77
N ILE A 563 -35.91 -17.59 -5.78
CA ILE A 563 -37.25 -17.13 -5.38
C ILE A 563 -38.35 -17.74 -6.25
N LEU A 564 -38.17 -17.76 -7.58
CA LEU A 564 -39.12 -18.34 -8.52
C LEU A 564 -39.28 -19.85 -8.32
N SER A 565 -38.18 -20.60 -8.13
CA SER A 565 -38.24 -22.03 -7.86
C SER A 565 -38.95 -22.35 -6.53
N MET A 566 -38.62 -21.62 -5.45
CA MET A 566 -39.30 -21.76 -4.16
C MET A 566 -40.79 -21.41 -4.26
N TRP A 567 -41.15 -20.32 -4.96
CA TRP A 567 -42.54 -19.93 -5.19
C TRP A 567 -43.32 -21.02 -5.95
N THR A 568 -42.74 -21.57 -7.02
CA THR A 568 -43.33 -22.66 -7.80
C THR A 568 -43.50 -23.93 -6.96
N ILE A 569 -42.49 -24.32 -6.18
CA ILE A 569 -42.57 -25.49 -5.28
C ILE A 569 -43.66 -25.29 -4.21
N ILE A 570 -43.72 -24.12 -3.56
CA ILE A 570 -44.72 -23.81 -2.53
C ILE A 570 -46.14 -23.76 -3.12
N THR A 571 -46.31 -23.20 -4.31
CA THR A 571 -47.61 -23.12 -4.98
C THR A 571 -48.12 -24.49 -5.40
N ASN A 572 -47.26 -25.33 -5.99
CA ASN A 572 -47.58 -26.74 -6.28
C ASN A 572 -47.90 -27.53 -5.00
N TRP A 573 -47.18 -27.28 -3.90
CA TRP A 573 -47.45 -27.92 -2.61
C TRP A 573 -48.82 -27.51 -2.02
N ARG A 574 -49.19 -26.23 -2.11
CA ARG A 574 -50.52 -25.74 -1.69
C ARG A 574 -51.65 -26.29 -2.57
N ARG A 575 -51.44 -26.37 -3.89
CA ARG A 575 -52.43 -26.85 -4.89
C ARG A 575 -52.41 -28.36 -5.13
N ARG A 576 -51.69 -29.13 -4.31
CA ARG A 576 -51.42 -30.58 -4.50
C ARG A 576 -52.63 -31.49 -4.71
N HIS A 577 -53.82 -31.04 -4.33
CA HIS A 577 -55.07 -31.79 -4.45
C HIS A 577 -55.89 -31.43 -5.68
N SER A 578 -55.61 -30.28 -6.32
CA SER A 578 -56.38 -29.74 -7.46
C SER A 578 -55.56 -29.60 -8.76
N ILE A 579 -54.23 -29.58 -8.70
CA ILE A 579 -53.37 -29.55 -9.90
C ILE A 579 -52.20 -30.53 -9.74
N PRO A 580 -52.06 -31.56 -10.61
CA PRO A 580 -50.91 -32.45 -10.57
C PRO A 580 -49.63 -31.79 -11.13
N ILE A 581 -48.46 -32.31 -10.74
CA ILE A 581 -47.16 -31.82 -11.22
C ILE A 581 -46.83 -32.55 -12.53
N TRP A 582 -46.83 -31.81 -13.63
CA TRP A 582 -46.70 -32.38 -14.98
C TRP A 582 -45.43 -31.92 -15.72
N LYS A 583 -44.91 -30.72 -15.43
CA LYS A 583 -43.73 -30.14 -16.07
C LYS A 583 -43.81 -30.27 -17.61
N GLU A 584 -42.82 -30.88 -18.25
CA GLU A 584 -42.76 -31.10 -19.70
C GLU A 584 -43.63 -32.26 -20.21
N SER A 585 -44.27 -33.04 -19.33
CA SER A 585 -45.03 -34.23 -19.72
C SER A 585 -46.23 -33.90 -20.61
N ILE A 586 -46.37 -34.62 -21.73
CA ILE A 586 -47.53 -34.54 -22.64
C ILE A 586 -48.75 -35.32 -22.08
N LEU A 587 -48.55 -36.17 -21.06
CA LEU A 587 -49.59 -37.03 -20.47
C LEU A 587 -50.91 -36.33 -20.10
N PRO A 588 -50.98 -35.05 -19.65
CA PRO A 588 -52.27 -34.40 -19.40
C PRO A 588 -53.17 -34.31 -20.62
N LEU A 589 -52.59 -34.09 -21.81
CA LEU A 589 -53.34 -34.03 -23.07
C LEU A 589 -53.90 -35.39 -23.47
N LEU A 590 -53.24 -36.48 -23.06
CA LEU A 590 -53.67 -37.85 -23.34
C LEU A 590 -54.74 -38.32 -22.34
N PHE A 591 -54.58 -38.01 -21.05
CA PHE A 591 -55.54 -38.42 -20.01
C PHE A 591 -56.79 -37.54 -19.93
N TYR A 592 -56.65 -36.22 -20.09
CA TYR A 592 -57.75 -35.25 -20.00
C TYR A 592 -58.13 -34.67 -21.38
N GLY A 593 -57.67 -35.29 -22.48
CA GLY A 593 -57.94 -34.83 -23.84
C GLY A 593 -59.43 -34.83 -24.20
N GLN A 594 -60.23 -35.66 -23.55
CA GLN A 594 -61.69 -35.71 -23.72
C GLN A 594 -62.41 -34.56 -22.98
N ASP A 595 -61.79 -33.99 -21.94
CA ASP A 595 -62.31 -32.83 -21.19
C ASP A 595 -61.95 -31.48 -21.84
N ILE A 596 -61.17 -31.52 -22.93
CA ILE A 596 -60.89 -30.36 -23.81
C ILE A 596 -62.15 -30.07 -24.63
N ALA A 597 -63.15 -29.45 -24.01
CA ALA A 597 -64.33 -28.97 -24.69
C ALA A 597 -64.01 -27.65 -25.43
N PRO A 598 -63.92 -27.62 -26.78
CA PRO A 598 -63.83 -26.37 -27.51
C PRO A 598 -65.13 -25.59 -27.32
N ARG A 599 -65.04 -24.32 -26.90
CA ARG A 599 -66.24 -23.50 -26.65
C ARG A 599 -67.13 -23.35 -27.88
N ASP A 600 -66.54 -23.45 -29.07
CA ASP A 600 -67.22 -23.46 -30.38
C ASP A 600 -66.90 -24.76 -31.13
N ALA A 601 -67.83 -25.73 -31.13
CA ALA A 601 -67.70 -27.00 -31.86
C ALA A 601 -67.61 -26.84 -33.41
N LYS A 602 -67.81 -25.63 -33.93
CA LYS A 602 -67.59 -25.25 -35.33
C LYS A 602 -66.14 -24.82 -35.65
N ALA A 603 -65.27 -24.70 -34.64
CA ALA A 603 -63.87 -24.30 -34.82
C ALA A 603 -62.91 -25.49 -35.05
N LEU A 604 -63.37 -26.73 -34.87
CA LEU A 604 -62.61 -27.93 -35.23
C LEU A 604 -62.72 -28.19 -36.73
N PRO A 605 -61.59 -28.33 -37.46
CA PRO A 605 -61.62 -28.57 -38.91
C PRO A 605 -62.04 -29.99 -39.31
N ILE A 606 -62.21 -30.90 -38.35
CA ILE A 606 -62.67 -32.27 -38.56
C ILE A 606 -64.08 -32.39 -37.96
N GLN A 607 -65.11 -32.18 -38.79
CA GLN A 607 -66.45 -32.69 -38.52
C GLN A 607 -66.67 -33.94 -39.38
N PRO A 608 -66.92 -35.13 -38.80
CA PRO A 608 -67.38 -36.27 -39.57
C PRO A 608 -68.80 -35.98 -40.06
N SER A 609 -68.92 -35.47 -41.29
CA SER A 609 -70.19 -35.14 -41.91
C SER A 609 -70.93 -36.42 -42.31
N GLY A 610 -71.79 -36.91 -41.42
CA GLY A 610 -72.70 -38.00 -41.70
C GLY A 610 -73.78 -37.61 -42.73
N LYS A 611 -73.45 -37.72 -44.02
CA LYS A 611 -74.39 -37.98 -45.13
C LYS A 611 -73.67 -38.24 -46.45
N ASP A 612 -74.05 -39.33 -47.12
CA ASP A 612 -73.59 -39.67 -48.46
C ASP A 612 -74.03 -38.63 -49.50
N THR A 613 -73.06 -38.02 -50.18
CA THR A 613 -73.15 -37.62 -51.60
C THR A 613 -71.73 -37.61 -52.17
N GLY A 614 -71.52 -38.31 -53.30
CA GLY A 614 -70.19 -38.55 -53.85
C GLY A 614 -69.46 -37.30 -54.36
N GLY A 615 -68.14 -37.27 -54.12
CA GLY A 615 -67.19 -36.27 -54.59
C GLY A 615 -65.87 -36.46 -53.84
N ASP A 616 -64.73 -36.45 -54.54
CA ASP A 616 -63.41 -36.76 -53.97
C ASP A 616 -63.10 -35.90 -52.72
N GLN A 617 -63.16 -36.52 -51.54
CA GLN A 617 -62.55 -35.95 -50.34
C GLN A 617 -61.09 -36.41 -50.28
N VAL A 618 -60.18 -35.47 -50.59
CA VAL A 618 -58.76 -35.65 -50.31
C VAL A 618 -58.56 -35.52 -48.79
N GLU A 619 -58.44 -36.65 -48.09
CA GLU A 619 -57.91 -36.71 -46.72
C GLU A 619 -56.42 -36.32 -46.72
N GLY A 620 -56.15 -35.02 -46.88
CA GLY A 620 -54.82 -34.46 -46.81
C GLY A 620 -54.35 -34.27 -45.37
N LEU A 621 -53.15 -34.76 -45.05
CA LEU A 621 -52.45 -34.40 -43.83
C LEU A 621 -52.29 -32.88 -43.76
N MET A 622 -52.84 -32.28 -42.71
CA MET A 622 -52.89 -30.83 -42.52
C MET A 622 -51.49 -30.29 -42.21
N GLU A 623 -51.00 -29.28 -42.95
CA GLU A 623 -49.67 -28.72 -42.69
C GLU A 623 -49.57 -28.11 -41.29
N ALA A 624 -48.42 -28.28 -40.62
CA ALA A 624 -48.19 -27.75 -39.28
C ALA A 624 -48.43 -26.22 -39.18
N SER A 625 -48.14 -25.47 -40.26
CA SER A 625 -48.45 -24.04 -40.42
C SER A 625 -49.96 -23.74 -40.24
N THR A 626 -50.80 -24.53 -40.90
CA THR A 626 -52.26 -24.42 -40.88
C THR A 626 -52.86 -24.92 -39.56
N MET A 627 -52.28 -25.96 -38.95
CA MET A 627 -52.65 -26.41 -37.60
C MET A 627 -52.37 -25.32 -36.54
N VAL A 628 -51.23 -24.63 -36.63
CA VAL A 628 -50.91 -23.47 -35.77
C VAL A 628 -51.88 -22.30 -36.00
N ALA A 629 -52.31 -22.05 -37.25
CA ALA A 629 -53.30 -21.01 -37.54
C ALA A 629 -54.69 -21.36 -36.97
N ALA A 630 -55.09 -22.63 -37.02
CA ALA A 630 -56.34 -23.13 -36.43
C ALA A 630 -56.30 -23.10 -34.89
N SER A 631 -55.20 -23.50 -34.26
CA SER A 631 -55.07 -23.55 -32.78
C SER A 631 -55.20 -22.19 -32.09
N ARG A 632 -55.00 -21.08 -32.82
CA ARG A 632 -55.26 -19.71 -32.32
C ARG A 632 -56.76 -19.40 -32.13
N LYS A 633 -57.65 -20.13 -32.80
CA LYS A 633 -59.11 -19.96 -32.71
C LYS A 633 -59.77 -20.94 -31.75
N ILE A 634 -59.11 -22.06 -31.44
CA ILE A 634 -59.60 -23.07 -30.51
C ILE A 634 -59.31 -22.61 -29.07
N MET A 635 -60.36 -22.29 -28.32
CA MET A 635 -60.29 -21.79 -26.95
C MET A 635 -60.58 -22.93 -25.96
N VAL A 636 -59.65 -23.17 -25.04
CA VAL A 636 -59.61 -24.34 -24.13
C VAL A 636 -59.48 -23.93 -22.66
N THR A 637 -60.12 -24.68 -21.76
CA THR A 637 -59.85 -24.71 -20.31
C THR A 637 -59.54 -26.13 -19.88
N PHE A 638 -58.57 -26.33 -19.00
CA PHE A 638 -58.38 -27.64 -18.35
C PHE A 638 -59.08 -27.65 -16.99
N ARG A 639 -60.07 -28.53 -16.81
CA ARG A 639 -60.62 -28.85 -15.49
C ARG A 639 -59.92 -30.10 -14.96
N PHE A 640 -59.15 -29.93 -13.91
CA PHE A 640 -58.70 -31.04 -13.08
C PHE A 640 -59.77 -31.21 -12.00
N ASP A 641 -60.48 -32.34 -12.02
CA ASP A 641 -61.67 -32.57 -11.21
C ASP A 641 -61.29 -32.63 -9.71
N ASP A 642 -61.81 -31.70 -8.90
CA ASP A 642 -61.67 -31.78 -7.44
C ASP A 642 -62.46 -33.02 -6.97
N GLY A 643 -61.76 -33.94 -6.31
CA GLY A 643 -62.18 -35.34 -6.21
C GLY A 643 -63.62 -35.57 -5.71
N LYS A 644 -64.37 -36.41 -6.45
CA LYS A 644 -65.73 -36.85 -6.14
C LYS A 644 -65.94 -37.13 -4.64
N THR A 645 -66.67 -36.24 -3.97
CA THR A 645 -67.47 -36.63 -2.81
C THR A 645 -68.65 -37.45 -3.34
N HIS A 646 -68.67 -38.73 -3.03
CA HIS A 646 -69.88 -39.55 -3.17
C HIS A 646 -70.90 -39.02 -2.15
N ASP A 647 -71.85 -38.21 -2.61
CA ASP A 647 -73.19 -38.19 -2.01
C ASP A 647 -74.01 -39.29 -2.71
N THR A 648 -74.61 -40.16 -1.90
CA THR A 648 -75.58 -41.15 -2.34
C THR A 648 -76.96 -40.52 -2.35
N ASP A 649 -77.51 -40.29 -3.53
CA ASP A 649 -78.83 -40.80 -3.94
C ASP A 649 -79.27 -40.14 -5.26
N ASP A 650 -79.31 -40.93 -6.34
CA ASP A 650 -80.56 -41.22 -7.08
C ASP A 650 -80.30 -42.18 -8.25
N GLN A 651 -81.21 -43.14 -8.44
CA GLN A 651 -81.13 -44.15 -9.51
C GLN A 651 -81.73 -43.63 -10.81
N VAL A 652 -81.11 -43.91 -11.97
CA VAL A 652 -81.79 -44.51 -13.15
C VAL A 652 -80.81 -45.36 -13.98
N MET A 653 -81.22 -46.58 -14.35
CA MET A 653 -80.76 -47.47 -15.45
C MET A 653 -80.18 -46.72 -16.68
N SER A 654 -79.22 -47.18 -17.50
CA SER A 654 -78.87 -48.52 -18.03
C SER A 654 -77.63 -48.37 -18.95
N SER A 655 -76.86 -49.34 -19.46
CA SER A 655 -76.52 -50.74 -19.08
C SER A 655 -75.52 -51.33 -20.11
N THR A 656 -74.61 -52.24 -19.69
CA THR A 656 -73.78 -53.17 -20.52
C THR A 656 -72.72 -52.54 -21.47
N VAL A 657 -71.59 -53.18 -21.81
CA VAL A 657 -71.13 -54.59 -21.71
C VAL A 657 -69.71 -54.68 -21.09
N SER A 658 -69.45 -55.75 -20.34
CA SER A 658 -68.14 -56.16 -19.79
C SER A 658 -67.55 -57.38 -20.50
N LEU A 659 -66.22 -57.48 -20.65
CA LEU A 659 -65.52 -58.77 -20.82
C LEU A 659 -64.12 -58.78 -20.16
N LEU A 660 -64.02 -59.54 -19.07
CA LEU A 660 -62.92 -60.40 -18.56
C LEU A 660 -61.47 -59.85 -18.56
N ASP A 661 -60.75 -59.67 -17.44
CA ASP A 661 -60.54 -60.50 -16.21
C ASP A 661 -59.49 -61.62 -16.37
N GLN A 662 -58.30 -61.45 -15.77
CA GLN A 662 -57.82 -62.27 -14.64
C GLN A 662 -56.44 -61.84 -14.12
N ASP A 663 -56.34 -61.73 -12.80
CA ASP A 663 -55.15 -61.32 -12.06
C ASP A 663 -54.41 -62.55 -11.49
N SER A 664 -53.08 -62.62 -11.64
CA SER A 664 -52.25 -63.41 -10.72
C SER A 664 -50.78 -62.96 -10.70
N THR A 665 -50.34 -62.55 -9.52
CA THR A 665 -48.95 -62.37 -9.12
C THR A 665 -48.68 -63.33 -7.94
N PRO A 666 -47.47 -63.43 -7.32
CA PRO A 666 -46.21 -62.76 -7.61
C PRO A 666 -44.98 -63.71 -7.62
N LEU A 667 -43.82 -63.22 -8.10
CA LEU A 667 -42.52 -63.75 -7.68
C LEU A 667 -41.55 -62.64 -7.28
N ARG A 668 -40.63 -62.98 -6.36
CA ARG A 668 -39.78 -62.05 -5.61
C ARG A 668 -38.31 -62.41 -5.81
N ARG A 669 -37.47 -61.37 -5.74
CA ARG A 669 -36.05 -61.35 -5.31
C ARG A 669 -34.95 -61.50 -6.38
N GLN A 670 -34.12 -60.44 -6.48
CA GLN A 670 -32.63 -60.39 -6.44
C GLN A 670 -31.80 -61.27 -7.42
N ASP A 671 -30.69 -60.83 -8.01
CA ASP A 671 -29.77 -59.73 -7.66
C ASP A 671 -29.07 -59.06 -8.88
N SER A 672 -28.40 -57.93 -8.62
CA SER A 672 -27.38 -57.17 -9.38
C SER A 672 -26.73 -57.81 -10.65
N ARG A 673 -26.33 -57.10 -11.72
CA ARG A 673 -25.34 -55.98 -11.77
C ARG A 673 -25.04 -55.60 -13.26
N VAL A 674 -24.37 -54.46 -13.50
CA VAL A 674 -23.60 -54.05 -14.72
C VAL A 674 -24.32 -53.26 -15.85
N SER A 675 -24.19 -51.92 -15.74
CA SER A 675 -23.61 -50.97 -16.73
C SER A 675 -23.76 -51.13 -18.26
N SER A 676 -24.54 -50.22 -18.87
CA SER A 676 -24.21 -49.39 -20.06
C SER A 676 -25.36 -48.38 -20.22
N MET A 677 -25.19 -47.05 -20.15
CA MET A 677 -24.50 -46.14 -21.08
C MET A 677 -25.17 -46.07 -22.47
N VAL A 678 -25.37 -44.82 -22.94
CA VAL A 678 -25.90 -44.31 -24.23
C VAL A 678 -27.33 -43.72 -24.13
N GLU A 679 -27.58 -42.69 -24.95
CA GLU A 679 -28.83 -41.90 -25.16
C GLU A 679 -29.22 -40.84 -24.10
N PHE A 680 -29.75 -39.68 -24.49
CA PHE A 680 -29.44 -38.80 -25.66
C PHE A 680 -29.89 -37.37 -25.32
#